data_AF-W9JGB2-F1
#
_entry.id   AF-W9JGB2-F1
#
_cell.length_a   1.000
_cell.length_b   1.000
_cell.length_c   1.000
_cell.angle_alpha   90.00
_cell.angle_beta   90.00
_cell.angle_gamma   90.00
#
_symmetry.space_group_name_H-M   'P 1'
#
loop_
_entity.id
_entity.type
_entity.pdbx_description
1 polymer ?
#
loop_
_entity_poly.entity_id
_entity_poly.type
_entity_poly.pdbx_seq_one_letter_code
_entity_poly.pdbx_strand_id
1 'polypeptide(L)'
;MHYTPREVEKLLFSQAGRLAQRRLAHGKKLNHLESSALIATVLQEIIHNEDYSVADLMKLGKGILGRRHVHPSVVGTLKQMQVEGTFKTGTHLITIHNPISTDEGDLKMALYGSFLPIPTSDLFPAVNEADFHPLAMPGAIRPADTGDIVLNAGRSRVRLTVTNQGTRAVHIGSHFHFMETNPDLDFDRGKAYGYHLDLPAGEFLRFEPNEPKTVTLVQVGGSRIIQGGSGYTKGPVDPTNVQKILQQLQQAGYRHSLEGSTEQQTVKPCSISREKYASAYGPTTGDCIRLGSTDLWVKVEKDCTSYGDECTLGCGKTIRDGMGAASGCSDADCLDLAIINAVIIDWTGIFKGDIGVKDGAIVGIGKAGNPATMDGVSDNMVIGSNTDIIDAGGKIVTAGGIDTHVHNICPQQAFEAISSGITTLFGGGTGPSTSSTAVNGTASKKYIRQMMQACDQLPLNFGLVGKGSDSERVGLFDQIKAGVIALKLHEDFGCTPSTIDNCLNVCEEQDIQCHIHTDGLNEAGFLEHTAAIFKGRSIHVYHVEGAGGGHAPDVIKLVAYPNVLPSSTTPTMPFTTNTIDEHIDMAANCHRLSKDNPDDASFLKNRIREETISAEDILHDIGAISIMSSDSQAMGRSAEVLTCTWKAAHKNKVQRGPLDEDKDTGADNFRVKRFISKYTINPAITQGISHAVGSIEAGKLADLVIWDPAEFGTKPFQVLKKGFITYAQMGDPNGAVADVEPLISRPMYGVSTASQSLIEKFLT
;
A
#
# COMPACT_ATOMS: atom_id res chain seq x y z
N MET A 1 26.37 -29.96 -8.63
CA MET A 1 26.26 -28.77 -7.77
C MET A 1 25.11 -29.01 -6.81
N HIS A 2 25.27 -28.69 -5.53
CA HIS A 2 24.22 -28.84 -4.51
C HIS A 2 23.76 -27.45 -4.07
N TYR A 3 23.10 -26.72 -4.99
CA TYR A 3 22.68 -25.35 -4.71
C TYR A 3 21.59 -25.31 -3.64
N THR A 4 21.80 -24.45 -2.66
CA THR A 4 20.79 -24.03 -1.69
C THR A 4 19.87 -22.96 -2.32
N PRO A 5 18.64 -22.76 -1.81
CA PRO A 5 17.71 -21.76 -2.35
C PRO A 5 18.32 -20.36 -2.51
N ARG A 6 19.05 -19.87 -1.48
CA ARG A 6 19.74 -18.57 -1.52
C ARG A 6 20.78 -18.47 -2.65
N GLU A 7 21.49 -19.55 -2.96
CA GLU A 7 22.50 -19.54 -4.03
C GLU A 7 21.85 -19.48 -5.41
N VAL A 8 20.69 -20.12 -5.58
CA VAL A 8 19.88 -19.97 -6.81
C VAL A 8 19.37 -18.54 -6.94
N GLU A 9 18.86 -17.94 -5.86
CA GLU A 9 18.37 -16.55 -5.89
C GLU A 9 19.47 -15.54 -6.18
N LYS A 10 20.63 -15.64 -5.52
CA LYS A 10 21.78 -14.78 -5.77
C LYS A 10 22.27 -14.93 -7.21
N LEU A 11 22.26 -16.15 -7.77
CA LEU A 11 22.58 -16.37 -9.17
C LEU A 11 21.55 -15.71 -10.11
N LEU A 12 20.25 -15.84 -9.85
CA LEU A 12 19.21 -15.19 -10.66
C LEU A 12 19.32 -13.66 -10.59
N PHE A 13 19.51 -13.10 -9.41
CA PHE A 13 19.67 -11.67 -9.22
C PHE A 13 20.94 -11.12 -9.88
N SER A 14 22.05 -11.89 -9.88
CA SER A 14 23.27 -11.53 -10.61
C SER A 14 23.04 -11.31 -12.11
N GLN A 15 22.05 -12.00 -12.70
CA GLN A 15 21.69 -11.78 -14.11
C GLN A 15 21.04 -10.42 -14.32
N ALA A 16 20.25 -9.93 -13.36
CA ALA A 16 19.69 -8.58 -13.40
C ALA A 16 20.82 -7.53 -13.30
N GLY A 17 21.81 -7.74 -12.43
CA GLY A 17 22.98 -6.88 -12.35
C GLY A 17 23.82 -6.88 -13.63
N ARG A 18 24.06 -8.05 -14.24
CA ARG A 18 24.75 -8.15 -15.54
C ARG A 18 23.98 -7.48 -16.68
N LEU A 19 22.65 -7.54 -16.66
CA LEU A 19 21.81 -6.77 -17.60
C LEU A 19 21.99 -5.26 -17.38
N ALA A 20 21.99 -4.80 -16.13
CA ALA A 20 22.22 -3.40 -15.79
C ALA A 20 23.63 -2.94 -16.21
N GLN A 21 24.67 -3.76 -16.02
CA GLN A 21 26.03 -3.48 -16.51
C GLN A 21 26.06 -3.30 -18.03
N ARG A 22 25.37 -4.16 -18.80
CA ARG A 22 25.25 -4.00 -20.26
C ARG A 22 24.54 -2.69 -20.64
N ARG A 23 23.45 -2.34 -19.96
CA ARG A 23 22.73 -1.09 -20.20
C ARG A 23 23.60 0.14 -19.91
N LEU A 24 24.32 0.11 -18.80
CA LEU A 24 25.26 1.16 -18.42
C LEU A 24 26.40 1.29 -19.45
N ALA A 25 26.99 0.18 -19.90
CA ALA A 25 28.03 0.19 -20.94
C ALA A 25 27.55 0.78 -22.28
N HIS A 26 26.24 0.78 -22.53
CA HIS A 26 25.60 1.43 -23.69
C HIS A 26 25.15 2.88 -23.41
N GLY A 27 25.58 3.50 -22.31
CA GLY A 27 25.24 4.89 -21.98
C GLY A 27 23.83 5.08 -21.45
N LYS A 28 23.15 4.03 -20.97
CA LYS A 28 21.80 4.15 -20.41
C LYS A 28 21.85 4.52 -18.92
N LYS A 29 21.03 5.50 -18.54
CA LYS A 29 20.74 5.80 -17.13
C LYS A 29 19.95 4.65 -16.52
N LEU A 30 20.39 4.17 -15.36
CA LEU A 30 19.76 3.04 -14.68
C LEU A 30 18.60 3.50 -13.80
N ASN A 31 17.54 2.70 -13.74
CA ASN A 31 16.45 2.88 -12.78
C ASN A 31 16.79 2.26 -11.40
N HIS A 32 15.84 2.30 -10.45
CA HIS A 32 16.05 1.76 -9.10
C HIS A 32 16.47 0.28 -9.11
N LEU A 33 15.68 -0.57 -9.77
CA LEU A 33 15.94 -2.02 -9.83
C LEU A 33 17.30 -2.33 -10.46
N GLU A 34 17.62 -1.64 -11.56
CA GLU A 34 18.89 -1.82 -12.27
C GLU A 34 20.08 -1.38 -11.42
N SER A 35 19.94 -0.27 -10.69
CA SER A 35 20.98 0.29 -9.83
C SER A 35 21.26 -0.63 -8.63
N SER A 36 20.22 -1.07 -7.93
CA SER A 36 20.35 -2.01 -6.80
C SER A 36 20.96 -3.34 -7.25
N ALA A 37 20.47 -3.91 -8.35
CA ALA A 37 20.99 -5.17 -8.88
C ALA A 37 22.45 -5.06 -9.32
N LEU A 38 22.84 -3.95 -9.97
CA LEU A 38 24.23 -3.71 -10.36
C LEU A 38 25.14 -3.61 -9.14
N ILE A 39 24.80 -2.72 -8.19
CA ILE A 39 25.63 -2.49 -7.00
C ILE A 39 25.80 -3.79 -6.20
N ALA A 40 24.70 -4.53 -5.98
CA ALA A 40 24.75 -5.80 -5.26
C ALA A 40 25.59 -6.85 -5.99
N THR A 41 25.44 -6.97 -7.31
CA THR A 41 26.22 -7.92 -8.13
C THR A 41 27.71 -7.59 -8.09
N VAL A 42 28.07 -6.31 -8.25
CA VAL A 42 29.47 -5.86 -8.19
C VAL A 42 30.07 -6.16 -6.81
N LEU A 43 29.36 -5.85 -5.73
CA LEU A 43 29.87 -6.12 -4.40
C LEU A 43 30.03 -7.62 -4.13
N GLN A 44 29.11 -8.46 -4.59
CA GLN A 44 29.25 -9.91 -4.47
C GLN A 44 30.47 -10.46 -5.23
N GLU A 45 30.74 -9.94 -6.43
CA GLU A 45 31.94 -10.29 -7.19
C GLU A 45 33.23 -9.81 -6.50
N ILE A 46 33.23 -8.62 -5.91
CA ILE A 46 34.39 -8.08 -5.19
C ILE A 46 34.67 -8.88 -3.92
N ILE A 47 33.64 -9.26 -3.15
CA ILE A 47 33.78 -10.13 -1.97
C ILE A 47 34.47 -11.45 -2.32
N HIS A 48 34.21 -11.99 -3.51
CA HIS A 48 34.79 -13.24 -3.95
C HIS A 48 36.28 -13.11 -4.37
N ASN A 49 36.62 -12.01 -5.03
CA ASN A 49 37.91 -11.88 -5.73
C ASN A 49 38.95 -11.05 -4.98
N GLU A 50 38.55 -10.24 -4.00
CA GLU A 50 39.41 -9.24 -3.37
C GLU A 50 39.39 -9.36 -1.82
N ASP A 51 40.41 -8.83 -1.17
CA ASP A 51 40.55 -8.84 0.31
C ASP A 51 40.03 -7.54 0.95
N TYR A 52 38.75 -7.22 0.73
CA TYR A 52 38.09 -6.08 1.37
C TYR A 52 37.37 -6.47 2.66
N SER A 53 37.37 -5.56 3.65
CA SER A 53 36.51 -5.67 4.82
C SER A 53 35.08 -5.19 4.52
N VAL A 54 34.13 -5.51 5.41
CA VAL A 54 32.77 -4.96 5.35
C VAL A 54 32.78 -3.43 5.30
N ALA A 55 33.61 -2.79 6.13
CA ALA A 55 33.70 -1.33 6.18
C ALA A 55 34.21 -0.72 4.86
N ASP A 56 35.13 -1.40 4.18
CA ASP A 56 35.62 -0.96 2.87
C ASP A 56 34.50 -1.03 1.82
N LEU A 57 33.72 -2.11 1.82
CA LEU A 57 32.61 -2.29 0.88
C LEU A 57 31.44 -1.33 1.14
N MET A 58 31.18 -0.99 2.41
CA MET A 58 30.23 0.08 2.76
C MET A 58 30.61 1.42 2.15
N LYS A 59 31.91 1.73 2.09
CA LYS A 59 32.43 2.95 1.46
C LYS A 59 32.44 2.83 -0.06
N LEU A 60 32.92 1.70 -0.60
CA LEU A 60 33.02 1.46 -2.04
C LEU A 60 31.66 1.53 -2.72
N GLY A 61 30.63 0.93 -2.11
CA GLY A 61 29.27 0.89 -2.64
C GLY A 61 28.68 2.27 -2.95
N LYS A 62 29.11 3.32 -2.23
CA LYS A 62 28.66 4.71 -2.43
C LYS A 62 29.23 5.41 -3.66
N GLY A 63 30.27 4.83 -4.25
CA GLY A 63 31.00 5.38 -5.39
C GLY A 63 30.84 4.58 -6.68
N ILE A 64 30.09 3.47 -6.67
CA ILE A 64 29.91 2.62 -7.87
C ILE A 64 29.10 3.37 -8.93
N LEU A 65 28.00 4.01 -8.54
CA LEU A 65 27.14 4.80 -9.43
C LEU A 65 27.02 6.23 -8.92
N GLY A 66 26.97 7.18 -9.84
CA GLY A 66 26.75 8.60 -9.56
C GLY A 66 25.45 9.13 -10.16
N ARG A 67 25.05 10.37 -9.81
CA ARG A 67 23.81 11.03 -10.28
C ARG A 67 23.68 11.03 -11.81
N ARG A 68 24.78 11.12 -12.57
CA ARG A 68 24.76 11.08 -14.05
C ARG A 68 24.36 9.73 -14.63
N HIS A 69 24.56 8.65 -13.87
CA HIS A 69 24.43 7.26 -14.32
C HIS A 69 23.06 6.65 -14.03
N VAL A 70 22.20 7.36 -13.31
CA VAL A 70 20.90 6.87 -12.85
C VAL A 70 19.78 7.86 -13.21
N HIS A 71 18.54 7.38 -13.22
CA HIS A 71 17.38 8.26 -13.24
C HIS A 71 17.33 9.10 -11.95
N PRO A 72 16.89 10.37 -11.98
CA PRO A 72 16.88 11.24 -10.80
C PRO A 72 16.13 10.65 -9.60
N SER A 73 15.02 9.94 -9.87
CA SER A 73 14.22 9.26 -8.84
C SER A 73 15.01 8.26 -7.99
N VAL A 74 16.09 7.67 -8.52
CA VAL A 74 16.91 6.68 -7.80
C VAL A 74 17.55 7.29 -6.56
N VAL A 75 17.90 8.58 -6.59
CA VAL A 75 18.45 9.28 -5.40
C VAL A 75 17.42 9.37 -4.28
N GLY A 76 16.14 9.54 -4.64
CA GLY A 76 15.04 9.59 -3.69
C GLY A 76 14.61 8.22 -3.18
N THR A 77 14.67 7.18 -4.02
CA THR A 77 14.13 5.85 -3.69
C THR A 77 15.18 4.87 -3.14
N LEU A 78 16.45 4.98 -3.54
CA LEU A 78 17.54 4.12 -3.07
C LEU A 78 18.35 4.83 -1.96
N LYS A 79 17.73 5.06 -0.79
CA LYS A 79 18.39 5.71 0.36
C LYS A 79 19.28 4.78 1.17
N GLN A 80 18.97 3.49 1.14
CA GLN A 80 19.73 2.44 1.77
C GLN A 80 19.57 1.17 0.93
N MET A 81 20.62 0.37 0.88
CA MET A 81 20.53 -0.99 0.39
C MET A 81 21.43 -1.91 1.21
N GLN A 82 21.06 -3.18 1.25
CA GLN A 82 21.76 -4.19 2.01
C GLN A 82 22.09 -5.39 1.15
N VAL A 83 23.29 -5.93 1.33
CA VAL A 83 23.79 -7.07 0.56
C VAL A 83 24.53 -7.99 1.51
N GLU A 84 24.30 -9.29 1.36
CA GLU A 84 25.11 -10.32 2.00
C GLU A 84 25.95 -11.08 0.99
N GLY A 85 27.21 -11.30 1.35
CA GLY A 85 28.14 -12.14 0.60
C GLY A 85 29.01 -12.99 1.53
N THR A 86 29.59 -14.06 0.97
CA THR A 86 30.42 -15.01 1.70
C THR A 86 31.89 -14.60 1.63
N PHE A 87 32.37 -13.98 2.70
CA PHE A 87 33.79 -13.65 2.88
C PHE A 87 34.58 -14.90 3.30
N LYS A 88 35.91 -14.79 3.33
CA LYS A 88 36.80 -15.81 3.91
C LYS A 88 36.44 -16.16 5.37
N THR A 89 35.82 -15.23 6.10
CA THR A 89 35.38 -15.38 7.50
C THR A 89 33.91 -15.78 7.65
N GLY A 90 33.22 -16.12 6.56
CA GLY A 90 31.80 -16.46 6.54
C GLY A 90 30.92 -15.37 5.94
N THR A 91 29.60 -15.52 6.08
CA THR A 91 28.62 -14.56 5.56
C THR A 91 28.56 -13.31 6.42
N HIS A 92 28.64 -12.14 5.80
CA HIS A 92 28.48 -10.84 6.49
C HIS A 92 27.54 -9.92 5.72
N LEU A 93 26.80 -9.12 6.48
CA LEU A 93 25.92 -8.06 5.99
C LEU A 93 26.72 -6.78 5.71
N ILE A 94 26.46 -6.20 4.54
CA ILE A 94 26.97 -4.89 4.13
C ILE A 94 25.77 -3.96 3.95
N THR A 95 25.77 -2.84 4.67
CA THR A 95 24.73 -1.80 4.52
C THR A 95 25.33 -0.56 3.90
N ILE A 96 24.75 -0.11 2.79
CA ILE A 96 25.22 1.07 2.05
C ILE A 96 24.16 2.15 2.21
N HIS A 97 24.51 3.20 2.95
CA HIS A 97 23.65 4.37 3.11
C HIS A 97 23.94 5.39 2.01
N ASN A 98 22.90 5.84 1.32
CA ASN A 98 22.93 6.72 0.15
C ASN A 98 23.93 6.21 -0.91
N PRO A 99 23.63 5.08 -1.58
CA PRO A 99 24.53 4.49 -2.58
C PRO A 99 24.83 5.43 -3.75
N ILE A 100 23.91 6.37 -4.05
CA ILE A 100 24.13 7.44 -5.02
C ILE A 100 24.49 8.71 -4.26
N SER A 101 25.79 8.95 -4.05
CA SER A 101 26.27 10.07 -3.20
C SER A 101 27.15 11.10 -3.91
N THR A 102 27.44 10.87 -5.19
CA THR A 102 28.34 11.68 -6.01
C THR A 102 27.74 11.94 -7.39
N ASP A 103 28.24 12.93 -8.13
CA ASP A 103 27.87 13.15 -9.53
C ASP A 103 28.40 12.07 -10.46
N GLU A 104 29.68 11.78 -10.28
CA GLU A 104 30.41 10.73 -10.98
C GLU A 104 30.40 9.44 -10.17
N GLY A 105 30.25 8.31 -10.87
CA GLY A 105 30.52 6.99 -10.33
C GLY A 105 31.84 6.46 -10.90
N ASP A 106 32.43 5.48 -10.25
CA ASP A 106 33.55 4.71 -10.79
C ASP A 106 33.02 3.67 -11.77
N LEU A 107 32.92 4.04 -13.05
CA LEU A 107 32.43 3.15 -14.11
C LEU A 107 33.29 1.90 -14.32
N LYS A 108 34.58 1.95 -13.96
CA LYS A 108 35.44 0.76 -13.97
C LYS A 108 34.98 -0.22 -12.89
N MET A 109 34.62 0.28 -11.70
CA MET A 109 34.04 -0.56 -10.64
C MET A 109 32.61 -0.99 -10.96
N ALA A 110 31.77 -0.12 -11.52
CA ALA A 110 30.41 -0.50 -11.94
C ALA A 110 30.40 -1.67 -12.94
N LEU A 111 31.45 -1.80 -13.74
CA LEU A 111 31.63 -2.87 -14.72
C LEU A 111 32.61 -3.97 -14.26
N TYR A 112 33.00 -3.98 -12.97
CA TYR A 112 33.87 -5.02 -12.42
C TYR A 112 33.29 -6.42 -12.66
N GLY A 113 34.16 -7.37 -13.05
CA GLY A 113 33.79 -8.76 -13.36
C GLY A 113 32.97 -8.96 -14.65
N SER A 114 32.54 -7.88 -15.32
CA SER A 114 31.65 -7.99 -16.50
C SER A 114 32.39 -8.23 -17.82
N PHE A 115 33.68 -7.86 -17.89
CA PHE A 115 34.48 -7.80 -19.12
C PHE A 115 33.90 -6.90 -20.24
N LEU A 116 32.97 -6.00 -19.90
CA LEU A 116 32.43 -5.01 -20.83
C LEU A 116 33.38 -3.83 -20.98
N PRO A 117 33.39 -3.18 -22.17
CA PRO A 117 34.15 -1.94 -22.35
C PRO A 117 33.58 -0.83 -21.46
N ILE A 118 34.47 -0.03 -20.87
CA ILE A 118 34.09 1.14 -20.08
C ILE A 118 33.56 2.22 -21.03
N PRO A 119 32.31 2.70 -20.86
CA PRO A 119 31.76 3.73 -21.71
C PRO A 119 32.50 5.06 -21.49
N THR A 120 32.55 5.88 -22.53
CA THR A 120 33.11 7.22 -22.44
C THR A 120 32.14 8.15 -21.68
N SER A 121 32.70 9.14 -20.96
CA SER A 121 31.91 10.00 -20.07
C SER A 121 30.93 10.93 -20.79
N ASP A 122 31.11 11.18 -22.09
CA ASP A 122 30.21 11.96 -22.94
C ASP A 122 28.85 11.28 -23.18
N LEU A 123 28.77 9.95 -23.00
CA LEU A 123 27.51 9.22 -23.08
C LEU A 123 26.53 9.56 -21.95
N PHE A 124 27.02 10.13 -20.85
CA PHE A 124 26.20 10.54 -19.71
C PHE A 124 26.26 12.06 -19.58
N PRO A 125 25.23 12.83 -19.97
CA PRO A 125 25.25 14.28 -19.84
C PRO A 125 25.47 14.78 -18.40
N ALA A 126 25.87 16.04 -18.24
CA ALA A 126 26.02 16.67 -16.92
C ALA A 126 24.69 16.69 -16.15
N VAL A 127 24.77 16.74 -14.83
CA VAL A 127 23.61 16.80 -13.94
C VAL A 127 22.88 18.13 -14.08
N ASN A 128 21.56 18.08 -14.15
CA ASN A 128 20.69 19.24 -13.97
C ASN A 128 20.16 19.21 -12.52
N GLU A 129 20.58 20.17 -11.68
CA GLU A 129 20.21 20.19 -10.25
C GLU A 129 18.69 20.26 -10.02
N ALA A 130 17.92 20.84 -10.95
CA ALA A 130 16.46 20.89 -10.85
C ALA A 130 15.83 19.48 -10.83
N ASP A 131 16.41 18.51 -11.54
CA ASP A 131 15.89 17.14 -11.62
C ASP A 131 15.99 16.40 -10.27
N PHE A 132 16.89 16.85 -9.39
CA PHE A 132 17.19 16.24 -8.09
C PHE A 132 16.58 17.01 -6.91
N HIS A 133 15.70 17.98 -7.18
CA HIS A 133 15.02 18.71 -6.12
C HIS A 133 14.24 17.74 -5.20
N PRO A 134 14.30 17.85 -3.85
CA PRO A 134 13.65 16.89 -2.95
C PRO A 134 12.15 16.73 -3.18
N LEU A 135 11.44 17.82 -3.52
CA LEU A 135 10.01 17.77 -3.86
C LEU A 135 9.71 17.19 -5.25
N ALA A 136 10.73 17.03 -6.10
CA ALA A 136 10.60 16.34 -7.38
C ALA A 136 10.71 14.81 -7.22
N MET A 137 11.15 14.31 -6.06
CA MET A 137 11.33 12.88 -5.82
C MET A 137 10.00 12.15 -5.63
N PRO A 138 9.88 10.88 -6.07
CA PRO A 138 8.73 10.06 -5.76
C PRO A 138 8.48 9.96 -4.26
N GLY A 139 7.21 10.06 -3.84
CA GLY A 139 6.86 9.96 -2.41
C GLY A 139 7.25 11.18 -1.56
N ALA A 140 7.65 12.30 -2.18
CA ALA A 140 8.08 13.49 -1.45
C ALA A 140 6.98 14.03 -0.52
N ILE A 141 7.39 14.51 0.65
CA ILE A 141 6.52 15.16 1.63
C ILE A 141 6.81 16.66 1.63
N ARG A 142 5.75 17.46 1.56
CA ARG A 142 5.78 18.91 1.73
C ARG A 142 5.02 19.27 3.01
N PRO A 143 5.71 19.60 4.10
CA PRO A 143 5.06 20.01 5.34
C PRO A 143 4.21 21.27 5.17
N ALA A 144 3.18 21.40 5.99
CA ALA A 144 2.37 22.62 6.06
C ALA A 144 3.13 23.78 6.70
N ASP A 145 2.89 25.01 6.23
CA ASP A 145 3.48 26.22 6.81
C ASP A 145 2.66 26.71 8.03
N THR A 146 2.61 25.89 9.08
CA THR A 146 1.88 26.20 10.34
C THR A 146 2.78 26.24 11.57
N GLY A 147 4.10 26.14 11.38
CA GLY A 147 5.08 26.07 12.47
C GLY A 147 5.15 24.71 13.18
N ASP A 148 5.90 24.69 14.29
CA ASP A 148 6.15 23.50 15.10
C ASP A 148 4.88 22.93 15.74
N ILE A 149 4.84 21.61 15.89
CA ILE A 149 3.78 20.88 16.56
C ILE A 149 4.05 20.88 18.06
N VAL A 150 3.08 21.34 18.84
CA VAL A 150 3.10 21.27 20.31
C VAL A 150 2.64 19.89 20.76
N LEU A 151 3.44 19.22 21.58
CA LEU A 151 3.15 17.89 22.11
C LEU A 151 2.45 17.97 23.47
N ASN A 152 1.57 17.01 23.77
CA ASN A 152 0.89 16.88 25.06
C ASN A 152 0.26 18.20 25.53
N ALA A 153 -0.42 18.88 24.60
CA ALA A 153 -1.00 20.19 24.85
C ALA A 153 -2.01 20.15 26.01
N GLY A 154 -2.00 21.17 26.87
CA GLY A 154 -2.92 21.27 28.00
C GLY A 154 -2.59 20.40 29.22
N ARG A 155 -1.56 19.53 29.17
CA ARG A 155 -1.16 18.70 30.32
C ARG A 155 -0.24 19.44 31.31
N SER A 156 -0.39 19.10 32.60
CA SER A 156 0.46 19.59 33.69
C SER A 156 1.91 19.17 33.51
N ARG A 157 2.85 20.01 33.92
CA ARG A 157 4.30 19.79 33.76
C ARG A 157 5.07 20.09 35.03
N VAL A 158 6.15 19.34 35.24
CA VAL A 158 7.10 19.57 36.33
C VAL A 158 8.53 19.43 35.80
N ARG A 159 9.45 20.24 36.31
CA ARG A 159 10.88 20.07 36.07
C ARG A 159 11.52 19.45 37.30
N LEU A 160 12.36 18.44 37.08
CA LEU A 160 13.11 17.77 38.13
C LEU A 160 14.57 17.65 37.73
N THR A 161 15.47 17.82 38.69
CA THR A 161 16.88 17.42 38.54
C THR A 161 17.06 15.96 38.92
N VAL A 162 17.61 15.17 38.01
CA VAL A 162 17.81 13.73 38.16
C VAL A 162 19.29 13.42 38.10
N THR A 163 19.80 12.72 39.11
CA THR A 163 21.22 12.29 39.15
C THR A 163 21.28 10.77 39.16
N ASN A 164 22.03 10.18 38.23
CA ASN A 164 22.27 8.75 38.24
C ASN A 164 23.42 8.41 39.20
N GLN A 165 23.09 7.84 40.37
CA GLN A 165 24.07 7.44 41.40
C GLN A 165 24.56 5.98 41.20
N GLY A 166 24.19 5.36 40.09
CA GLY A 166 24.61 4.01 39.71
C GLY A 166 25.96 4.01 38.99
N THR A 167 26.43 2.82 38.64
CA THR A 167 27.72 2.61 37.96
C THR A 167 27.62 2.53 36.43
N ARG A 168 26.41 2.61 35.88
CA ARG A 168 26.11 2.40 34.45
C ARG A 168 25.12 3.45 33.97
N ALA A 169 25.18 3.77 32.69
CA ALA A 169 24.21 4.66 32.05
C ALA A 169 22.79 4.07 32.12
N VAL A 170 21.79 4.93 32.35
CA VAL A 170 20.37 4.57 32.36
C VAL A 170 19.65 5.30 31.23
N HIS A 171 18.79 4.60 30.48
CA HIS A 171 17.98 5.20 29.42
C HIS A 171 16.50 5.09 29.77
N ILE A 172 15.78 6.21 29.74
CA ILE A 172 14.35 6.28 30.07
C ILE A 172 13.57 6.75 28.85
N GLY A 173 12.61 5.94 28.39
CA GLY A 173 11.73 6.27 27.27
C GLY A 173 10.65 7.28 27.61
N SER A 174 10.16 8.00 26.60
CA SER A 174 9.14 9.05 26.70
C SER A 174 7.94 8.70 27.58
N HIS A 175 7.39 7.49 27.44
CA HIS A 175 6.15 7.05 28.10
C HIS A 175 6.36 6.19 29.35
N PHE A 176 7.59 6.03 29.84
CA PHE A 176 7.84 5.26 31.06
C PHE A 176 7.38 6.06 32.29
N HIS A 177 6.61 5.43 33.19
CA HIS A 177 6.14 6.04 34.44
C HIS A 177 7.33 6.51 35.29
N PHE A 178 7.52 7.82 35.44
CA PHE A 178 8.83 8.36 35.84
C PHE A 178 9.19 8.01 37.29
N MET A 179 8.19 7.92 38.19
CA MET A 179 8.38 7.49 39.57
C MET A 179 8.90 6.05 39.70
N GLU A 180 8.67 5.20 38.70
CA GLU A 180 9.07 3.79 38.65
C GLU A 180 10.47 3.59 38.05
N THR A 181 11.16 4.67 37.66
CA THR A 181 12.47 4.58 37.01
C THR A 181 13.52 4.01 37.95
N ASN A 182 14.61 3.49 37.37
CA ASN A 182 15.68 2.74 38.02
C ASN A 182 16.00 3.23 39.46
N PRO A 183 16.13 2.33 40.45
CA PRO A 183 16.43 2.67 41.85
C PRO A 183 17.63 3.59 42.06
N ASP A 184 18.63 3.51 41.17
CA ASP A 184 19.86 4.31 41.25
C ASP A 184 19.71 5.75 40.75
N LEU A 185 18.58 6.09 40.13
CA LEU A 185 18.26 7.49 39.81
C LEU A 185 17.73 8.19 41.06
N ASP A 186 18.41 9.26 41.45
CA ASP A 186 18.05 10.10 42.60
C ASP A 186 17.38 11.40 42.14
N PHE A 187 16.14 11.62 42.59
CA PHE A 187 15.28 12.77 42.29
C PHE A 187 14.05 12.80 43.21
N ASP A 188 13.22 13.83 43.05
CA ASP A 188 11.95 13.96 43.76
C ASP A 188 10.86 13.04 43.16
N ARG A 189 10.85 11.78 43.60
CA ARG A 189 9.87 10.77 43.18
C ARG A 189 8.43 11.17 43.51
N GLY A 190 8.21 11.96 44.55
CA GLY A 190 6.86 12.41 44.92
C GLY A 190 6.27 13.33 43.86
N LYS A 191 7.08 14.27 43.35
CA LYS A 191 6.70 15.15 42.23
C LYS A 191 6.56 14.43 40.89
N ALA A 192 7.19 13.26 40.73
CA ALA A 192 7.13 12.45 39.51
C ALA A 192 5.92 11.49 39.44
N TYR A 193 5.11 11.39 40.50
CA TYR A 193 3.97 10.48 40.53
C TYR A 193 2.88 10.87 39.54
N GLY A 194 2.56 9.98 38.59
CA GLY A 194 1.61 10.28 37.51
C GLY A 194 2.20 11.09 36.36
N TYR A 195 3.52 11.08 36.18
CA TYR A 195 4.21 11.78 35.11
C TYR A 195 5.14 10.85 34.31
N HIS A 196 5.42 11.24 33.07
CA HIS A 196 6.44 10.65 32.19
C HIS A 196 7.26 11.77 31.52
N LEU A 197 8.30 11.44 30.74
CA LEU A 197 9.15 12.45 30.09
C LEU A 197 8.37 13.24 29.01
N ASP A 198 8.46 14.57 29.02
CA ASP A 198 7.87 15.44 27.99
C ASP A 198 8.81 15.50 26.76
N LEU A 199 8.78 14.44 25.97
CA LEU A 199 9.58 14.22 24.76
C LEU A 199 8.69 13.76 23.61
N PRO A 200 9.16 13.86 22.35
CA PRO A 200 8.53 13.17 21.23
C PRO A 200 8.33 11.68 21.53
N ALA A 201 7.15 11.16 21.18
CA ALA A 201 6.79 9.77 21.37
C ALA A 201 7.88 8.83 20.82
N GLY A 202 8.30 7.87 21.64
CA GLY A 202 9.34 6.92 21.27
C GLY A 202 10.79 7.44 21.33
N GLU A 203 11.04 8.70 21.73
CA GLU A 203 12.38 9.11 22.14
C GLU A 203 12.69 8.66 23.58
N PHE A 204 13.98 8.67 23.93
CA PHE A 204 14.46 8.36 25.27
C PHE A 204 15.62 9.28 25.66
N LEU A 205 15.80 9.49 26.97
CA LEU A 205 16.92 10.24 27.52
C LEU A 205 17.90 9.31 28.22
N ARG A 206 19.19 9.58 28.02
CA ARG A 206 20.31 8.90 28.65
C ARG A 206 20.80 9.68 29.87
N PHE A 207 21.06 8.99 30.97
CA PHE A 207 21.62 9.52 32.22
C PHE A 207 22.94 8.81 32.51
N GLU A 208 24.06 9.53 32.40
CA GLU A 208 25.40 9.01 32.71
C GLU A 208 25.64 8.97 34.24
N PRO A 209 26.47 8.03 34.74
CA PRO A 209 26.85 7.97 36.14
C PRO A 209 27.37 9.31 36.68
N ASN A 210 26.83 9.75 37.81
CA ASN A 210 27.17 10.94 38.58
C ASN A 210 26.95 12.29 37.86
N GLU A 211 26.25 12.30 36.73
CA GLU A 211 25.90 13.55 36.03
C GLU A 211 24.44 13.97 36.35
N PRO A 212 24.23 15.11 37.02
CA PRO A 212 22.88 15.64 37.21
C PRO A 212 22.33 16.18 35.89
N LYS A 213 21.05 15.88 35.61
CA LYS A 213 20.34 16.34 34.42
C LYS A 213 18.95 16.83 34.79
N THR A 214 18.62 18.07 34.42
CA THR A 214 17.26 18.59 34.55
C THR A 214 16.40 18.09 33.40
N VAL A 215 15.26 17.50 33.73
CA VAL A 215 14.27 16.99 32.76
C VAL A 215 12.92 17.66 32.98
N THR A 216 12.14 17.75 31.91
CA THR A 216 10.73 18.13 32.00
C THR A 216 9.88 16.88 31.91
N LEU A 217 8.94 16.74 32.85
CA LEU A 217 7.95 15.70 32.87
C LEU A 217 6.57 16.28 32.55
N VAL A 218 5.73 15.47 31.93
CA VAL A 218 4.33 15.77 31.62
C VAL A 218 3.42 14.70 32.23
N GLN A 219 2.24 15.13 32.67
CA GLN A 219 1.28 14.25 33.32
C GLN A 219 0.79 13.16 32.34
N VAL A 220 0.57 11.95 32.84
CA VAL A 220 -0.06 10.88 32.05
C VAL A 220 -1.47 11.28 31.60
N GLY A 221 -1.86 10.89 30.39
CA GLY A 221 -3.19 11.10 29.83
C GLY A 221 -4.20 10.04 30.29
N GLY A 222 -5.32 9.96 29.57
CA GLY A 222 -6.34 8.94 29.72
C GLY A 222 -7.03 8.97 31.10
N SER A 223 -7.41 7.81 31.60
CA SER A 223 -8.01 7.66 32.95
C SER A 223 -6.99 7.77 34.09
N ARG A 224 -5.70 7.98 33.77
CA ARG A 224 -4.59 8.13 34.71
C ARG A 224 -4.47 6.95 35.67
N ILE A 225 -4.44 5.75 35.10
CA ILE A 225 -4.23 4.50 35.84
C ILE A 225 -2.84 3.97 35.49
N ILE A 226 -1.95 3.88 36.47
CA ILE A 226 -0.60 3.38 36.28
C ILE A 226 -0.58 1.85 36.40
N GLN A 227 0.13 1.21 35.48
CA GLN A 227 0.41 -0.22 35.46
C GLN A 227 1.85 -0.45 34.97
N GLY A 228 2.35 -1.69 35.06
CA GLY A 228 3.72 -2.05 34.66
C GLY A 228 4.80 -1.49 35.59
N GLY A 229 5.99 -1.25 35.04
CA GLY A 229 7.15 -0.78 35.80
C GLY A 229 7.61 -1.79 36.86
N SER A 230 7.90 -1.33 38.07
CA SER A 230 8.17 -2.20 39.21
C SER A 230 6.94 -2.50 40.07
N GLY A 231 5.79 -1.90 39.74
CA GLY A 231 4.48 -2.22 40.31
C GLY A 231 4.11 -1.49 41.60
N TYR A 232 4.95 -0.60 42.14
CA TYR A 232 4.68 0.13 43.38
C TYR A 232 3.60 1.21 43.22
N THR A 233 3.48 1.80 42.04
CA THR A 233 2.54 2.87 41.70
C THR A 233 1.25 2.36 41.06
N LYS A 234 1.04 1.03 41.02
CA LYS A 234 -0.10 0.40 40.36
C LYS A 234 -1.44 0.94 40.89
N GLY A 235 -2.29 1.42 39.99
CA GLY A 235 -3.63 1.92 40.30
C GLY A 235 -3.89 3.34 39.80
N PRO A 236 -5.06 3.91 40.11
CA PRO A 236 -5.36 5.30 39.75
C PRO A 236 -4.38 6.26 40.43
N VAL A 237 -3.99 7.31 39.70
CA VAL A 237 -3.16 8.38 40.25
C VAL A 237 -3.94 9.14 41.32
N ASP A 238 -3.59 8.88 42.58
CA ASP A 238 -4.20 9.51 43.76
C ASP A 238 -3.10 10.17 44.62
N PRO A 239 -3.03 11.51 44.66
CA PRO A 239 -2.03 12.25 45.42
C PRO A 239 -1.95 11.86 46.91
N THR A 240 -3.04 11.32 47.50
CA THR A 240 -3.05 10.89 48.91
C THR A 240 -2.17 9.66 49.16
N ASN A 241 -1.88 8.86 48.12
CA ASN A 241 -1.06 7.66 48.22
C ASN A 241 0.45 7.91 48.08
N VAL A 242 0.88 9.11 47.69
CA VAL A 242 2.28 9.41 47.38
C VAL A 242 3.23 9.04 48.52
N GLN A 243 2.90 9.43 49.76
CA GLN A 243 3.75 9.15 50.92
C GLN A 243 3.89 7.65 51.21
N LYS A 244 2.81 6.90 51.05
CA LYS A 244 2.81 5.44 51.21
C LYS A 244 3.69 4.77 50.15
N ILE A 245 3.56 5.18 48.89
CA ILE A 245 4.35 4.63 47.77
C ILE A 245 5.83 4.99 47.94
N LEU A 246 6.15 6.23 48.31
CA LEU A 246 7.52 6.68 48.58
C LEU A 246 8.18 5.83 49.68
N GLN A 247 7.47 5.57 50.77
CA GLN A 247 7.98 4.72 51.85
C GLN A 247 8.29 3.30 51.35
N GLN A 248 7.43 2.72 50.50
CA GLN A 248 7.66 1.41 49.90
C GLN A 248 8.87 1.39 48.96
N LEU A 249 8.99 2.41 48.10
CA LEU A 249 10.13 2.57 47.19
C LEU A 249 11.45 2.73 47.95
N GLN A 250 11.48 3.57 48.99
CA GLN A 250 12.67 3.75 49.83
C GLN A 250 13.05 2.45 50.56
N GLN A 251 12.07 1.70 51.09
CA GLN A 251 12.29 0.37 51.67
C GLN A 251 12.86 -0.62 50.64
N ALA A 252 12.46 -0.49 49.38
CA ALA A 252 12.98 -1.28 48.26
C ALA A 252 14.32 -0.76 47.69
N GLY A 253 14.92 0.28 48.29
CA GLY A 253 16.22 0.82 47.91
C GLY A 253 16.21 1.85 46.79
N TYR A 254 15.04 2.37 46.40
CA TYR A 254 14.96 3.47 45.45
C TYR A 254 15.43 4.78 46.09
N ARG A 255 16.33 5.47 45.39
CA ARG A 255 16.84 6.77 45.83
C ARG A 255 15.77 7.85 45.67
N HIS A 256 15.73 8.76 46.64
CA HIS A 256 14.82 9.89 46.65
C HIS A 256 15.44 11.06 47.40
N SER A 257 15.52 12.20 46.73
CA SER A 257 15.92 13.48 47.28
C SER A 257 14.82 14.50 47.01
N LEU A 258 14.40 15.24 48.04
CA LEU A 258 13.43 16.32 47.90
C LEU A 258 14.05 17.47 47.11
N GLU A 259 13.34 17.95 46.09
CA GLU A 259 13.75 19.15 45.37
C GLU A 259 13.14 20.38 46.05
N GLY A 260 13.96 21.40 46.34
CA GLY A 260 13.55 22.61 47.05
C GLY A 260 12.35 23.32 46.42
N SER A 261 11.66 24.15 47.21
CA SER A 261 10.54 24.97 46.75
C SER A 261 11.04 26.15 45.89
N THR A 262 11.44 25.88 44.66
CA THR A 262 11.61 26.92 43.63
C THR A 262 10.23 27.34 43.11
N GLU A 263 10.02 28.63 42.86
CA GLU A 263 8.81 29.12 42.18
C GLU A 263 8.61 28.32 40.89
N GLN A 264 7.43 27.73 40.71
CA GLN A 264 7.08 27.00 39.49
C GLN A 264 7.02 28.00 38.32
N GLN A 265 8.15 28.20 37.66
CA GLN A 265 8.18 28.87 36.37
C GLN A 265 7.28 28.09 35.40
N THR A 266 6.47 28.81 34.64
CA THR A 266 5.61 28.23 33.60
C THR A 266 6.47 27.45 32.62
N VAL A 267 6.39 26.11 32.66
CA VAL A 267 7.21 25.24 31.80
C VAL A 267 6.54 25.17 30.43
N LYS A 268 7.25 25.63 29.40
CA LYS A 268 6.78 25.53 28.01
C LYS A 268 6.67 24.05 27.59
N PRO A 269 5.61 23.66 26.87
CA PRO A 269 5.50 22.35 26.25
C PRO A 269 6.66 22.01 25.32
N CYS A 270 6.99 20.72 25.24
CA CYS A 270 7.82 20.19 24.17
C CYS A 270 7.15 20.47 22.81
N SER A 271 7.96 20.85 21.81
CA SER A 271 7.52 21.01 20.43
C SER A 271 8.47 20.30 19.47
N ILE A 272 7.96 19.94 18.29
CA ILE A 272 8.70 19.27 17.23
C ILE A 272 8.41 19.93 15.87
N SER A 273 9.44 20.18 15.07
CA SER A 273 9.28 20.65 13.68
C SER A 273 8.48 19.64 12.85
N ARG A 274 7.67 20.11 11.91
CA ARG A 274 6.84 19.21 11.06
C ARG A 274 7.65 18.22 10.25
N GLU A 275 8.84 18.61 9.78
CA GLU A 275 9.77 17.74 9.04
C GLU A 275 10.18 16.55 9.90
N LYS A 276 10.58 16.82 11.15
CA LYS A 276 10.98 15.77 12.10
C LYS A 276 9.79 14.91 12.50
N TYR A 277 8.60 15.50 12.69
CA TYR A 277 7.36 14.76 12.94
C TYR A 277 7.04 13.81 11.77
N ALA A 278 7.01 14.33 10.55
CA ALA A 278 6.73 13.56 9.35
C ALA A 278 7.75 12.43 9.13
N SER A 279 9.02 12.66 9.48
CA SER A 279 10.04 11.62 9.43
C SER A 279 9.91 10.55 10.53
N ALA A 280 9.34 10.89 11.69
CA ALA A 280 9.25 9.99 12.83
C ALA A 280 7.94 9.18 12.83
N TYR A 281 6.83 9.82 12.47
CA TYR A 281 5.49 9.26 12.57
C TYR A 281 4.76 9.26 11.23
N GLY A 282 5.34 9.81 10.16
CA GLY A 282 4.62 10.13 8.92
C GLY A 282 3.89 11.48 8.98
N PRO A 283 3.47 12.01 7.83
CA PRO A 283 2.85 13.33 7.75
C PRO A 283 1.53 13.41 8.52
N THR A 284 1.12 14.62 8.85
CA THR A 284 -0.09 14.95 9.61
C THR A 284 -0.91 16.03 8.90
N THR A 285 -2.01 16.47 9.50
CA THR A 285 -2.96 17.44 8.93
C THR A 285 -2.25 18.62 8.25
N GLY A 286 -2.65 18.90 7.00
CA GLY A 286 -2.13 19.97 6.17
C GLY A 286 -0.88 19.63 5.37
N ASP A 287 -0.09 18.63 5.79
CA ASP A 287 1.08 18.19 5.03
C ASP A 287 0.62 17.52 3.72
N CYS A 288 1.43 17.67 2.66
CA CYS A 288 1.16 17.08 1.36
C CYS A 288 2.14 15.95 1.03
N ILE A 289 1.67 14.92 0.33
CA ILE A 289 2.46 13.77 -0.12
C ILE A 289 2.32 13.63 -1.63
N ARG A 290 3.44 13.47 -2.34
CA ARG A 290 3.46 13.13 -3.76
C ARG A 290 3.21 11.64 -3.94
N LEU A 291 2.28 11.25 -4.81
CA LEU A 291 1.91 9.86 -5.04
C LEU A 291 2.83 9.21 -6.10
N GLY A 292 3.74 8.34 -5.67
CA GLY A 292 4.67 7.66 -6.55
C GLY A 292 5.47 8.65 -7.39
N SER A 293 5.72 8.29 -8.65
CA SER A 293 6.36 9.17 -9.64
C SER A 293 5.40 10.13 -10.35
N THR A 294 4.13 10.16 -9.96
CA THR A 294 3.12 11.03 -10.60
C THR A 294 3.26 12.49 -10.14
N ASP A 295 2.56 13.40 -10.79
CA ASP A 295 2.41 14.79 -10.31
C ASP A 295 1.22 14.97 -9.35
N LEU A 296 0.59 13.90 -8.87
CA LEU A 296 -0.52 13.98 -7.91
C LEU A 296 0.02 14.22 -6.50
N TRP A 297 -0.55 15.19 -5.81
CA TRP A 297 -0.25 15.56 -4.43
C TRP A 297 -1.52 15.42 -3.59
N VAL A 298 -1.45 14.67 -2.51
CA VAL A 298 -2.55 14.56 -1.55
C VAL A 298 -2.22 15.33 -0.29
N LYS A 299 -3.19 16.06 0.25
CA LYS A 299 -3.09 16.76 1.53
C LYS A 299 -3.83 15.96 2.60
N VAL A 300 -3.18 15.74 3.74
CA VAL A 300 -3.83 15.09 4.89
C VAL A 300 -4.95 16.00 5.42
N GLU A 301 -6.19 15.54 5.34
CA GLU A 301 -7.39 16.30 5.68
C GLU A 301 -7.62 16.35 7.19
N LYS A 302 -7.25 15.28 7.89
CA LYS A 302 -7.42 15.13 9.33
C LYS A 302 -6.39 14.14 9.89
N ASP A 303 -5.91 14.41 11.10
CA ASP A 303 -5.16 13.48 11.93
C ASP A 303 -6.04 13.05 13.11
N CYS A 304 -6.23 11.74 13.25
CA CYS A 304 -7.02 11.12 14.30
C CYS A 304 -6.18 10.73 15.52
N THR A 305 -4.86 10.92 15.47
CA THR A 305 -3.95 10.68 16.61
C THR A 305 -3.91 11.89 17.58
N SER A 306 -3.18 11.73 18.68
CA SER A 306 -2.97 12.79 19.68
C SER A 306 -1.48 13.13 19.74
N TYR A 307 -1.12 14.38 19.44
CA TYR A 307 0.29 14.79 19.37
C TYR A 307 1.03 14.58 20.70
N GLY A 308 2.04 13.72 20.69
CA GLY A 308 2.83 13.32 21.86
C GLY A 308 2.49 11.93 22.42
N ASP A 309 1.35 11.35 22.02
CA ASP A 309 0.90 10.00 22.39
C ASP A 309 0.88 9.05 21.16
N GLU A 310 1.72 9.30 20.15
CA GLU A 310 1.82 8.42 18.98
C GLU A 310 2.26 7.01 19.39
N CYS A 311 1.60 6.01 18.81
CA CYS A 311 1.98 4.62 18.96
C CYS A 311 3.27 4.37 18.18
N THR A 312 4.30 3.82 18.82
CA THR A 312 5.58 3.44 18.21
C THR A 312 6.08 2.16 18.86
N LEU A 313 6.60 1.24 18.04
CA LEU A 313 7.14 -0.04 18.52
C LEU A 313 8.67 -0.04 18.45
N GLY A 314 9.31 -0.64 19.46
CA GLY A 314 10.76 -0.83 19.52
C GLY A 314 11.36 -0.62 20.91
N CYS A 315 12.69 -0.71 21.00
CA CYS A 315 13.41 -0.56 22.26
C CYS A 315 13.18 0.84 22.86
N GLY A 316 12.58 0.89 24.04
CA GLY A 316 12.28 2.14 24.76
C GLY A 316 11.14 2.99 24.16
N LYS A 317 10.37 2.43 23.21
CA LYS A 317 9.28 3.12 22.50
C LYS A 317 7.98 3.18 23.32
N THR A 318 6.86 3.60 22.72
CA THR A 318 5.61 3.84 23.45
C THR A 318 4.80 2.57 23.70
N ILE A 319 4.74 1.62 22.75
CA ILE A 319 4.00 0.37 22.90
C ILE A 319 4.80 -0.61 23.78
N ARG A 320 4.59 -0.50 25.09
CA ARG A 320 5.16 -1.35 26.14
C ARG A 320 4.14 -1.50 27.27
N ASP A 321 4.28 -2.57 28.05
CA ASP A 321 3.40 -2.91 29.16
C ASP A 321 3.16 -1.72 30.11
N GLY A 322 1.88 -1.42 30.35
CA GLY A 322 1.42 -0.34 31.22
C GLY A 322 1.62 1.07 30.67
N MET A 323 2.20 1.20 29.47
CA MET A 323 2.47 2.46 28.78
C MET A 323 1.47 2.58 27.63
N GLY A 324 1.90 2.51 26.36
CA GLY A 324 1.01 2.45 25.20
C GLY A 324 0.35 1.09 24.97
N ALA A 325 0.83 0.01 25.61
CA ALA A 325 0.12 -1.27 25.67
C ALA A 325 -0.55 -1.42 27.03
N ALA A 326 -1.87 -1.62 27.03
CA ALA A 326 -2.68 -1.79 28.23
C ALA A 326 -2.36 -3.12 28.93
N SER A 327 -2.22 -3.08 30.26
CA SER A 327 -1.93 -4.27 31.05
C SER A 327 -3.21 -4.92 31.58
N GLY A 328 -3.25 -6.25 31.56
CA GLY A 328 -4.35 -7.02 32.15
C GLY A 328 -5.63 -7.05 31.32
N CYS A 329 -5.57 -6.64 30.06
CA CYS A 329 -6.65 -6.81 29.09
C CYS A 329 -6.65 -8.25 28.55
N SER A 330 -7.82 -8.84 28.35
CA SER A 330 -7.94 -10.15 27.72
C SER A 330 -7.79 -10.04 26.20
N ASP A 331 -7.65 -11.17 25.51
CA ASP A 331 -7.67 -11.20 24.05
C ASP A 331 -8.93 -10.54 23.46
N ALA A 332 -10.10 -10.78 24.06
CA ALA A 332 -11.37 -10.22 23.61
C ALA A 332 -11.44 -8.69 23.77
N ASP A 333 -10.65 -8.12 24.67
CA ASP A 333 -10.60 -6.67 24.92
C ASP A 333 -9.54 -5.96 24.06
N CYS A 334 -8.67 -6.71 23.38
CA CYS A 334 -7.56 -6.19 22.59
C CYS A 334 -7.80 -6.39 21.09
N LEU A 335 -7.20 -5.50 20.30
CA LEU A 335 -7.05 -5.72 18.87
C LEU A 335 -6.20 -6.96 18.60
N ASP A 336 -6.47 -7.68 17.51
CA ASP A 336 -5.56 -8.73 17.01
C ASP A 336 -4.35 -8.09 16.32
N LEU A 337 -4.60 -7.02 15.56
CA LEU A 337 -3.60 -6.25 14.84
C LEU A 337 -3.94 -4.75 14.93
N ALA A 338 -2.93 -3.93 15.21
CA ALA A 338 -2.99 -2.48 15.03
C ALA A 338 -1.99 -2.03 13.95
N ILE A 339 -2.49 -1.38 12.90
CA ILE A 339 -1.66 -0.69 11.90
C ILE A 339 -1.54 0.76 12.34
N ILE A 340 -0.38 1.14 12.85
CA ILE A 340 -0.18 2.42 13.54
C ILE A 340 0.36 3.50 12.60
N ASN A 341 -0.03 4.75 12.83
CA ASN A 341 0.45 5.94 12.13
C ASN A 341 0.22 5.96 10.59
N ALA A 342 -0.78 5.24 10.09
CA ALA A 342 -1.08 5.14 8.67
C ALA A 342 -1.58 6.46 8.08
N VAL A 343 -1.09 6.84 6.90
CA VAL A 343 -1.81 7.76 6.01
C VAL A 343 -2.79 6.95 5.19
N ILE A 344 -4.07 7.13 5.42
CA ILE A 344 -5.14 6.39 4.77
C ILE A 344 -5.62 7.20 3.58
N ILE A 345 -5.57 6.59 2.40
CA ILE A 345 -6.19 7.13 1.18
C ILE A 345 -7.34 6.22 0.82
N ASP A 346 -8.55 6.75 0.95
CA ASP A 346 -9.80 6.07 0.63
C ASP A 346 -10.77 7.04 -0.05
N TRP A 347 -11.81 6.52 -0.70
CA TRP A 347 -12.82 7.39 -1.31
C TRP A 347 -13.55 8.26 -0.28
N THR A 348 -13.65 7.79 0.97
CA THR A 348 -14.25 8.51 2.10
C THR A 348 -13.41 9.72 2.57
N GLY A 349 -12.10 9.73 2.31
CA GLY A 349 -11.23 10.79 2.79
C GLY A 349 -9.74 10.44 2.73
N ILE A 350 -8.91 11.46 3.02
CA ILE A 350 -7.46 11.31 3.16
C ILE A 350 -7.06 11.73 4.57
N PHE A 351 -6.83 10.77 5.46
CA PHE A 351 -6.62 11.03 6.88
C PHE A 351 -5.44 10.24 7.44
N LYS A 352 -4.93 10.69 8.59
CA LYS A 352 -3.88 10.04 9.36
C LYS A 352 -4.50 9.39 10.60
N GLY A 353 -4.18 8.14 10.88
CA GLY A 353 -4.63 7.46 12.09
C GLY A 353 -4.12 6.03 12.19
N ASP A 354 -4.59 5.34 13.22
CA ASP A 354 -4.37 3.92 13.43
C ASP A 354 -5.58 3.12 12.92
N ILE A 355 -5.34 1.92 12.39
CA ILE A 355 -6.38 0.97 11.97
C ILE A 355 -6.33 -0.24 12.90
N GLY A 356 -7.45 -0.52 13.57
CA GLY A 356 -7.60 -1.69 14.42
C GLY A 356 -8.31 -2.82 13.69
N VAL A 357 -7.78 -4.04 13.82
CA VAL A 357 -8.34 -5.26 13.27
C VAL A 357 -8.64 -6.26 14.38
N LYS A 358 -9.82 -6.89 14.31
CA LYS A 358 -10.24 -8.01 15.17
C LYS A 358 -11.01 -9.02 14.31
N ASP A 359 -10.71 -10.30 14.46
CA ASP A 359 -11.35 -11.41 13.74
C ASP A 359 -11.37 -11.21 12.21
N GLY A 360 -10.33 -10.58 11.69
CA GLY A 360 -10.17 -10.30 10.27
C GLY A 360 -10.97 -9.13 9.71
N ALA A 361 -11.71 -8.40 10.55
CA ALA A 361 -12.45 -7.20 10.19
C ALA A 361 -11.82 -5.93 10.76
N ILE A 362 -11.99 -4.82 10.07
CA ILE A 362 -11.65 -3.49 10.58
C ILE A 362 -12.67 -3.16 11.67
N VAL A 363 -12.21 -2.95 12.91
CA VAL A 363 -13.10 -2.61 14.04
C VAL A 363 -13.02 -1.14 14.45
N GLY A 364 -11.96 -0.44 14.04
CA GLY A 364 -11.80 0.97 14.34
C GLY A 364 -10.77 1.66 13.47
N ILE A 365 -10.99 2.95 13.25
CA ILE A 365 -10.09 3.87 12.56
C ILE A 365 -10.02 5.12 13.42
N GLY A 366 -8.87 5.42 13.99
CA GLY A 366 -8.78 6.45 15.02
C GLY A 366 -7.43 6.50 15.69
N LYS A 367 -7.44 6.56 17.02
CA LYS A 367 -6.24 6.45 17.84
C LYS A 367 -6.26 5.14 18.60
N ALA A 368 -5.24 4.32 18.42
CA ALA A 368 -4.99 3.13 19.20
C ALA A 368 -4.14 3.44 20.45
N GLY A 369 -4.02 2.44 21.32
CA GLY A 369 -3.09 2.46 22.45
C GLY A 369 -3.74 2.05 23.76
N ASN A 370 -3.37 2.74 24.84
CA ASN A 370 -3.82 2.42 26.18
C ASN A 370 -4.69 3.57 26.76
N PRO A 371 -6.02 3.36 26.93
CA PRO A 371 -6.91 4.40 27.47
C PRO A 371 -6.59 4.75 28.94
N ALA A 372 -5.77 3.97 29.63
CA ALA A 372 -5.33 4.27 30.99
C ALA A 372 -4.33 5.42 31.08
N THR A 373 -3.56 5.66 30.02
CA THR A 373 -2.37 6.54 30.05
C THR A 373 -2.27 7.47 28.86
N MET A 374 -3.07 7.27 27.80
CA MET A 374 -3.07 8.07 26.58
C MET A 374 -4.44 8.75 26.37
N ASP A 375 -4.42 9.98 25.89
CA ASP A 375 -5.64 10.73 25.56
C ASP A 375 -6.17 10.34 24.18
N GLY A 376 -7.49 10.26 24.05
CA GLY A 376 -8.17 10.11 22.76
C GLY A 376 -8.16 8.71 22.17
N VAL A 377 -7.72 7.68 22.91
CA VAL A 377 -7.81 6.28 22.46
C VAL A 377 -9.28 5.98 22.17
N SER A 378 -9.54 5.55 20.93
CA SER A 378 -10.89 5.30 20.44
C SER A 378 -11.46 4.01 21.04
N ASP A 379 -12.78 3.90 21.08
CA ASP A 379 -13.45 2.67 21.54
C ASP A 379 -13.00 1.48 20.68
N ASN A 380 -12.79 0.32 21.33
CA ASN A 380 -12.31 -0.92 20.71
C ASN A 380 -10.91 -0.85 20.05
N MET A 381 -10.12 0.19 20.30
CA MET A 381 -8.77 0.37 19.73
C MET A 381 -7.66 0.15 20.76
N VAL A 382 -7.89 -0.77 21.70
CA VAL A 382 -6.95 -1.08 22.78
C VAL A 382 -5.84 -1.97 22.24
N ILE A 383 -4.59 -1.55 22.47
CA ILE A 383 -3.39 -2.38 22.25
C ILE A 383 -3.05 -3.07 23.56
N GLY A 384 -2.95 -4.40 23.57
CA GLY A 384 -2.53 -5.18 24.73
C GLY A 384 -1.45 -6.19 24.38
N SER A 385 -1.24 -7.19 25.25
CA SER A 385 -0.24 -8.24 25.02
C SER A 385 -0.57 -9.19 23.88
N ASN A 386 -1.83 -9.21 23.43
CA ASN A 386 -2.32 -10.08 22.36
C ASN A 386 -2.49 -9.35 21.02
N THR A 387 -1.96 -8.13 20.91
CA THR A 387 -2.05 -7.30 19.71
C THR A 387 -0.73 -7.33 18.94
N ASP A 388 -0.76 -7.75 17.68
CA ASP A 388 0.36 -7.56 16.75
C ASP A 388 0.37 -6.13 16.18
N ILE A 389 1.51 -5.67 15.68
CA ILE A 389 1.70 -4.28 15.25
C ILE A 389 2.34 -4.23 13.87
N ILE A 390 1.75 -3.44 12.99
CA ILE A 390 2.40 -2.99 11.75
C ILE A 390 2.62 -1.48 11.85
N ASP A 391 3.88 -1.05 11.76
CA ASP A 391 4.22 0.37 11.73
C ASP A 391 4.08 0.93 10.30
N ALA A 392 3.03 1.72 10.10
CA ALA A 392 2.76 2.43 8.85
C ALA A 392 3.19 3.91 8.92
N GLY A 393 4.04 4.28 9.88
CA GLY A 393 4.67 5.59 9.94
C GLY A 393 5.42 5.92 8.65
N GLY A 394 4.95 6.95 7.94
CA GLY A 394 5.49 7.34 6.63
C GLY A 394 5.07 6.45 5.46
N LYS A 395 4.13 5.50 5.68
CA LYS A 395 3.51 4.69 4.64
C LYS A 395 2.10 5.21 4.32
N ILE A 396 1.59 4.79 3.17
CA ILE A 396 0.19 4.97 2.77
C ILE A 396 -0.54 3.63 2.88
N VAL A 397 -1.79 3.64 3.34
CA VAL A 397 -2.67 2.47 3.38
C VAL A 397 -3.92 2.72 2.54
N THR A 398 -4.27 1.76 1.69
CA THR A 398 -5.50 1.76 0.87
C THR A 398 -6.28 0.47 1.08
N ALA A 399 -7.55 0.46 0.71
CA ALA A 399 -8.26 -0.80 0.51
C ALA A 399 -7.58 -1.62 -0.61
N GLY A 400 -7.71 -2.94 -0.54
CA GLY A 400 -7.34 -3.82 -1.62
C GLY A 400 -8.16 -3.57 -2.89
N GLY A 401 -7.51 -3.62 -4.04
CA GLY A 401 -8.16 -3.42 -5.32
C GLY A 401 -9.12 -4.55 -5.67
N ILE A 402 -10.15 -4.22 -6.46
CA ILE A 402 -11.18 -5.13 -6.92
C ILE A 402 -11.22 -5.06 -8.44
N ASP A 403 -10.90 -6.17 -9.08
CA ASP A 403 -10.96 -6.30 -10.53
C ASP A 403 -12.20 -7.10 -10.93
N THR A 404 -13.10 -6.46 -11.68
CA THR A 404 -14.40 -7.05 -12.04
C THR A 404 -14.52 -7.52 -13.48
N HIS A 405 -13.41 -7.55 -14.23
CA HIS A 405 -13.39 -8.06 -15.60
C HIS A 405 -12.23 -9.05 -15.78
N VAL A 406 -12.26 -10.14 -15.03
CA VAL A 406 -11.20 -11.15 -15.05
C VAL A 406 -11.61 -12.32 -15.94
N HIS A 407 -10.74 -12.70 -16.87
CA HIS A 407 -10.83 -13.98 -17.58
C HIS A 407 -9.97 -15.01 -16.84
N ASN A 408 -10.60 -16.04 -16.28
CA ASN A 408 -9.93 -17.10 -15.52
C ASN A 408 -9.21 -18.08 -16.48
N ILE A 409 -8.13 -17.61 -17.09
CA ILE A 409 -7.35 -18.31 -18.12
C ILE A 409 -6.25 -19.14 -17.46
N CYS A 410 -5.58 -18.62 -16.44
CA CYS A 410 -4.59 -19.37 -15.68
C CYS A 410 -4.50 -18.93 -14.21
N PRO A 411 -4.18 -19.84 -13.26
CA PRO A 411 -4.11 -19.48 -11.84
C PRO A 411 -2.99 -18.48 -11.52
N GLN A 412 -1.99 -18.33 -12.40
CA GLN A 412 -0.89 -17.38 -12.21
C GLN A 412 -1.37 -15.92 -12.15
N GLN A 413 -2.49 -15.62 -12.81
CA GLN A 413 -3.12 -14.29 -12.77
C GLN A 413 -3.43 -13.84 -11.34
N ALA A 414 -3.78 -14.77 -10.45
CA ALA A 414 -4.03 -14.44 -9.04
C ALA A 414 -2.76 -13.94 -8.33
N PHE A 415 -1.61 -14.56 -8.60
CA PHE A 415 -0.34 -14.13 -8.00
C PHE A 415 0.14 -12.79 -8.56
N GLU A 416 -0.08 -12.55 -9.86
CA GLU A 416 0.18 -11.24 -10.46
C GLU A 416 -0.73 -10.16 -9.85
N ALA A 417 -2.03 -10.41 -9.77
CA ALA A 417 -3.02 -9.49 -9.22
C ALA A 417 -2.71 -9.13 -7.77
N ILE A 418 -2.50 -10.11 -6.89
CA ILE A 418 -2.21 -9.84 -5.48
C ILE A 418 -0.89 -9.11 -5.30
N SER A 419 0.14 -9.43 -6.09
CA SER A 419 1.43 -8.74 -6.02
C SER A 419 1.34 -7.25 -6.39
N SER A 420 0.29 -6.85 -7.12
CA SER A 420 -0.01 -5.47 -7.50
C SER A 420 -0.92 -4.72 -6.50
N GLY A 421 -1.51 -5.41 -5.51
CA GLY A 421 -2.42 -4.83 -4.52
C GLY A 421 -3.90 -5.09 -4.78
N ILE A 422 -4.26 -5.96 -5.72
CA ILE A 422 -5.64 -6.43 -5.91
C ILE A 422 -5.91 -7.56 -4.91
N THR A 423 -7.04 -7.51 -4.20
CA THR A 423 -7.43 -8.53 -3.21
C THR A 423 -8.70 -9.30 -3.59
N THR A 424 -9.42 -8.87 -4.62
CA THR A 424 -10.69 -9.46 -5.06
C THR A 424 -10.76 -9.55 -6.58
N LEU A 425 -11.12 -10.72 -7.10
CA LEU A 425 -11.30 -10.99 -8.54
C LEU A 425 -12.73 -11.41 -8.85
N PHE A 426 -13.34 -10.75 -9.83
CA PHE A 426 -14.65 -11.07 -10.37
C PHE A 426 -14.52 -11.40 -11.85
N GLY A 427 -14.93 -12.61 -12.21
CA GLY A 427 -14.65 -13.12 -13.54
C GLY A 427 -15.15 -14.52 -13.79
N GLY A 428 -14.88 -15.03 -14.99
CA GLY A 428 -15.30 -16.36 -15.40
C GLY A 428 -14.32 -17.00 -16.36
N GLY A 429 -14.44 -18.32 -16.50
CA GLY A 429 -13.55 -19.11 -17.34
C GLY A 429 -13.19 -20.44 -16.67
N THR A 430 -12.58 -21.33 -17.45
CA THR A 430 -12.25 -22.71 -17.03
C THR A 430 -10.83 -23.10 -17.43
N GLY A 431 -9.89 -22.14 -17.40
CA GLY A 431 -8.56 -22.28 -17.98
C GLY A 431 -8.49 -21.79 -19.44
N PRO A 432 -7.42 -22.09 -20.19
CA PRO A 432 -7.18 -21.51 -21.52
C PRO A 432 -8.00 -22.20 -22.64
N SER A 433 -9.31 -22.36 -22.42
CA SER A 433 -10.26 -22.78 -23.44
C SER A 433 -10.57 -21.62 -24.37
N THR A 434 -10.91 -21.91 -25.63
CA THR A 434 -11.30 -20.87 -26.61
C THR A 434 -12.41 -19.95 -26.09
N SER A 435 -13.35 -20.49 -25.31
CA SER A 435 -14.40 -19.68 -24.69
C SER A 435 -13.87 -18.76 -23.60
N SER A 436 -12.92 -19.20 -22.77
CA SER A 436 -12.43 -18.38 -21.64
C SER A 436 -11.43 -17.32 -22.10
N THR A 437 -10.72 -17.57 -23.20
CA THR A 437 -9.84 -16.58 -23.85
C THR A 437 -10.61 -15.48 -24.56
N ALA A 438 -11.92 -15.67 -24.78
CA ALA A 438 -12.79 -14.70 -25.45
C ALA A 438 -13.83 -14.08 -24.51
N VAL A 439 -14.38 -14.86 -23.55
CA VAL A 439 -15.47 -14.43 -22.68
C VAL A 439 -15.23 -14.87 -21.24
N ASN A 440 -15.33 -13.94 -20.30
CA ASN A 440 -15.24 -14.19 -18.87
C ASN A 440 -16.49 -14.86 -18.26
N GLY A 441 -16.91 -16.00 -18.81
CA GLY A 441 -18.09 -16.75 -18.36
C GLY A 441 -17.79 -18.21 -18.05
N THR A 442 -18.04 -18.63 -16.81
CA THR A 442 -17.92 -20.02 -16.34
C THR A 442 -19.20 -20.78 -16.62
N ALA A 443 -19.26 -21.50 -17.74
CA ALA A 443 -20.43 -22.31 -18.09
C ALA A 443 -20.47 -23.64 -17.32
N SER A 444 -21.66 -24.25 -17.23
CA SER A 444 -21.91 -25.58 -16.63
C SER A 444 -21.78 -25.67 -15.11
N LYS A 445 -22.79 -26.28 -14.46
CA LYS A 445 -22.81 -26.60 -13.02
C LYS A 445 -21.53 -27.31 -12.55
N LYS A 446 -21.01 -28.22 -13.38
CA LYS A 446 -19.80 -28.99 -13.06
C LYS A 446 -18.57 -28.10 -12.98
N TYR A 447 -18.37 -27.23 -13.98
CA TYR A 447 -17.17 -26.40 -14.02
C TYR A 447 -17.24 -25.24 -13.04
N ILE A 448 -18.43 -24.67 -12.81
CA ILE A 448 -18.63 -23.68 -11.74
C ILE A 448 -18.15 -24.25 -10.40
N ARG A 449 -18.61 -25.46 -10.04
CA ARG A 449 -18.16 -26.15 -8.83
C ARG A 449 -16.64 -26.38 -8.80
N GLN A 450 -16.05 -26.83 -9.91
CA GLN A 450 -14.61 -27.11 -9.99
C GLN A 450 -13.77 -25.82 -9.88
N MET A 451 -14.23 -24.72 -10.47
CA MET A 451 -13.57 -23.43 -10.35
C MET A 451 -13.63 -22.89 -8.93
N MET A 452 -14.77 -23.03 -8.24
CA MET A 452 -14.85 -22.68 -6.81
C MET A 452 -13.83 -23.46 -5.97
N GLN A 453 -13.68 -24.76 -6.23
CA GLN A 453 -12.70 -25.59 -5.54
C GLN A 453 -11.25 -25.21 -5.89
N ALA A 454 -11.00 -24.78 -7.12
CA ALA A 454 -9.68 -24.29 -7.53
C ALA A 454 -9.35 -22.95 -6.86
N CYS A 455 -10.31 -22.02 -6.79
CA CYS A 455 -10.17 -20.72 -6.17
C CYS A 455 -9.94 -20.80 -4.65
N ASP A 456 -10.35 -21.89 -3.97
CA ASP A 456 -10.05 -22.11 -2.55
C ASP A 456 -8.54 -22.03 -2.24
N GLN A 457 -7.67 -22.37 -3.19
CA GLN A 457 -6.22 -22.38 -2.99
C GLN A 457 -5.54 -21.06 -3.41
N LEU A 458 -6.29 -20.07 -3.88
CA LEU A 458 -5.75 -18.82 -4.40
C LEU A 458 -5.96 -17.68 -3.40
N PRO A 459 -4.96 -16.80 -3.17
CA PRO A 459 -4.93 -15.89 -2.03
C PRO A 459 -5.82 -14.63 -2.18
N LEU A 460 -6.99 -14.74 -2.82
CA LEU A 460 -7.86 -13.64 -3.21
C LEU A 460 -9.31 -13.97 -2.90
N ASN A 461 -10.16 -12.96 -2.73
CA ASN A 461 -11.60 -13.17 -2.76
C ASN A 461 -12.04 -13.42 -4.22
N PHE A 462 -13.07 -14.23 -4.41
CA PHE A 462 -13.57 -14.57 -5.75
C PHE A 462 -15.06 -14.38 -5.91
N GLY A 463 -15.42 -13.85 -7.09
CA GLY A 463 -16.76 -13.81 -7.63
C GLY A 463 -16.81 -14.50 -9.00
N LEU A 464 -17.54 -15.61 -9.13
CA LEU A 464 -17.65 -16.31 -10.41
C LEU A 464 -18.81 -15.75 -11.24
N VAL A 465 -18.52 -15.44 -12.51
CA VAL A 465 -19.47 -14.94 -13.50
C VAL A 465 -19.87 -16.09 -14.44
N GLY A 466 -21.16 -16.25 -14.67
CA GLY A 466 -21.73 -17.22 -15.63
C GLY A 466 -21.96 -16.61 -17.01
N LYS A 467 -22.45 -17.42 -17.95
CA LYS A 467 -22.86 -16.96 -19.29
C LYS A 467 -24.32 -16.51 -19.28
N GLY A 468 -24.55 -15.27 -19.74
CA GLY A 468 -25.86 -14.64 -19.86
C GLY A 468 -26.49 -14.71 -21.26
N SER A 469 -25.71 -15.04 -22.30
CA SER A 469 -26.21 -15.13 -23.69
C SER A 469 -27.08 -16.38 -23.91
N ASP A 470 -28.32 -16.33 -23.46
CA ASP A 470 -29.38 -17.32 -23.72
C ASP A 470 -30.72 -16.57 -23.85
N SER A 471 -31.55 -16.96 -24.82
CA SER A 471 -32.88 -16.36 -24.99
C SER A 471 -33.92 -16.99 -24.06
N GLU A 472 -33.59 -18.11 -23.42
CA GLU A 472 -34.45 -18.83 -22.49
C GLU A 472 -33.84 -18.87 -21.09
N ARG A 473 -34.69 -19.03 -20.07
CA ARG A 473 -34.27 -18.82 -18.66
C ARG A 473 -33.56 -20.01 -18.02
N VAL A 474 -33.82 -21.23 -18.51
CA VAL A 474 -33.44 -22.47 -17.81
C VAL A 474 -31.92 -22.58 -17.62
N GLY A 475 -31.14 -22.30 -18.65
CA GLY A 475 -29.68 -22.35 -18.60
C GLY A 475 -29.07 -21.30 -17.69
N LEU A 476 -29.68 -20.12 -17.58
CA LEU A 476 -29.22 -19.05 -16.71
C LEU A 476 -29.42 -19.42 -15.24
N PHE A 477 -30.59 -19.91 -14.85
CA PHE A 477 -30.84 -20.39 -13.48
C PHE A 477 -29.97 -21.55 -13.07
N ASP A 478 -29.64 -22.44 -14.01
CA ASP A 478 -28.79 -23.58 -13.75
C ASP A 478 -27.38 -23.16 -13.30
N GLN A 479 -26.87 -22.05 -13.84
CA GLN A 479 -25.58 -21.48 -13.47
C GLN A 479 -25.67 -20.74 -12.13
N ILE A 480 -26.72 -19.93 -11.93
CA ILE A 480 -26.96 -19.19 -10.69
C ILE A 480 -27.07 -20.15 -9.50
N LYS A 481 -27.86 -21.23 -9.64
CA LYS A 481 -27.98 -22.28 -8.60
C LYS A 481 -26.67 -23.03 -8.35
N ALA A 482 -25.72 -23.02 -9.29
CA ALA A 482 -24.39 -23.56 -9.07
C ALA A 482 -23.45 -22.57 -8.36
N GLY A 483 -23.87 -21.31 -8.22
CA GLY A 483 -23.29 -20.26 -7.40
C GLY A 483 -22.48 -19.21 -8.17
N VAL A 484 -22.81 -18.92 -9.44
CA VAL A 484 -22.32 -17.67 -10.07
C VAL A 484 -23.10 -16.48 -9.54
N ILE A 485 -22.44 -15.34 -9.37
CA ILE A 485 -23.00 -14.12 -8.77
C ILE A 485 -23.24 -12.98 -9.76
N ALA A 486 -23.00 -13.25 -11.03
CA ALA A 486 -23.32 -12.37 -12.14
C ALA A 486 -23.40 -13.20 -13.42
N LEU A 487 -24.00 -12.60 -14.45
CA LEU A 487 -24.06 -13.19 -15.79
C LEU A 487 -23.47 -12.23 -16.83
N LYS A 488 -22.64 -12.75 -17.73
CA LYS A 488 -22.03 -11.99 -18.83
C LYS A 488 -22.74 -12.25 -20.16
N LEU A 489 -23.28 -11.20 -20.75
CA LEU A 489 -23.67 -11.13 -22.16
C LEU A 489 -22.44 -10.79 -23.02
N HIS A 490 -22.25 -11.49 -24.14
CA HIS A 490 -21.10 -11.26 -25.02
C HIS A 490 -21.45 -11.46 -26.50
N GLU A 491 -20.87 -10.65 -27.39
CA GLU A 491 -21.09 -10.70 -28.84
C GLU A 491 -20.74 -12.07 -29.44
N ASP A 492 -19.62 -12.68 -29.07
CA ASP A 492 -19.17 -14.03 -29.48
C ASP A 492 -20.19 -15.15 -29.23
N PHE A 493 -21.12 -14.99 -28.28
CA PHE A 493 -22.21 -15.93 -28.00
C PHE A 493 -23.59 -15.35 -28.35
N GLY A 494 -23.63 -14.21 -29.04
CA GLY A 494 -24.84 -13.46 -29.35
C GLY A 494 -25.22 -12.50 -28.21
N CYS A 495 -25.03 -11.20 -28.46
CA CYS A 495 -25.55 -10.12 -27.62
C CYS A 495 -26.79 -9.50 -28.29
N THR A 496 -27.81 -10.33 -28.53
CA THR A 496 -28.99 -9.95 -29.29
C THR A 496 -30.11 -9.43 -28.37
N PRO A 497 -31.13 -8.73 -28.92
CA PRO A 497 -32.21 -8.20 -28.11
C PRO A 497 -32.89 -9.20 -27.17
N SER A 498 -33.10 -10.44 -27.65
CA SER A 498 -33.73 -11.49 -26.88
C SER A 498 -32.86 -11.98 -25.72
N THR A 499 -31.54 -12.12 -25.94
CA THR A 499 -30.62 -12.54 -24.86
C THR A 499 -30.44 -11.45 -23.82
N ILE A 500 -30.37 -10.18 -24.24
CA ILE A 500 -30.28 -9.03 -23.33
C ILE A 500 -31.50 -8.93 -22.43
N ASP A 501 -32.71 -8.95 -22.99
CA ASP A 501 -33.94 -8.82 -22.20
C ASP A 501 -34.12 -9.99 -21.22
N ASN A 502 -33.87 -11.23 -21.68
CA ASN A 502 -33.96 -12.42 -20.86
C ASN A 502 -32.94 -12.43 -19.71
N CYS A 503 -31.67 -12.12 -19.99
CA CYS A 503 -30.62 -12.06 -18.98
C CYS A 503 -30.92 -11.01 -17.92
N LEU A 504 -31.33 -9.80 -18.32
CA LEU A 504 -31.73 -8.74 -17.38
C LEU A 504 -32.91 -9.16 -16.49
N ASN A 505 -33.94 -9.80 -17.05
CA ASN A 505 -35.08 -10.32 -16.28
C ASN A 505 -34.62 -11.35 -15.23
N VAL A 506 -33.71 -12.27 -15.60
CA VAL A 506 -33.17 -13.27 -14.66
C VAL A 506 -32.29 -12.62 -13.59
N CYS A 507 -31.45 -11.66 -13.97
CA CYS A 507 -30.59 -10.93 -13.05
C CYS A 507 -31.41 -10.14 -12.01
N GLU A 508 -32.47 -9.45 -12.42
CA GLU A 508 -33.38 -8.77 -11.48
C GLU A 508 -34.11 -9.75 -10.56
N GLU A 509 -34.57 -10.89 -11.08
CA GLU A 509 -35.27 -11.91 -10.27
C GLU A 509 -34.35 -12.58 -9.24
N GLN A 510 -33.05 -12.60 -9.48
CA GLN A 510 -32.05 -13.26 -8.62
C GLN A 510 -31.16 -12.28 -7.84
N ASP A 511 -31.40 -10.97 -7.97
CA ASP A 511 -30.60 -9.91 -7.35
C ASP A 511 -29.09 -10.05 -7.62
N ILE A 512 -28.75 -10.27 -8.90
CA ILE A 512 -27.36 -10.34 -9.36
C ILE A 512 -27.09 -9.33 -10.47
N GLN A 513 -25.82 -8.94 -10.60
CA GLN A 513 -25.44 -7.99 -11.63
C GLN A 513 -25.41 -8.65 -13.03
N CYS A 514 -25.94 -7.93 -14.03
CA CYS A 514 -25.76 -8.25 -15.44
C CYS A 514 -24.54 -7.50 -15.98
N HIS A 515 -23.58 -8.21 -16.59
CA HIS A 515 -22.42 -7.65 -17.29
C HIS A 515 -22.63 -7.78 -18.79
N ILE A 516 -22.21 -6.78 -19.57
CA ILE A 516 -22.41 -6.79 -21.02
C ILE A 516 -21.18 -6.33 -21.80
N HIS A 517 -20.88 -7.11 -22.83
CA HIS A 517 -20.12 -6.72 -24.01
C HIS A 517 -21.13 -6.71 -25.17
N THR A 518 -21.46 -5.53 -25.68
CA THR A 518 -22.55 -5.33 -26.66
C THR A 518 -22.20 -5.81 -28.07
N ASP A 519 -23.16 -5.82 -28.99
CA ASP A 519 -22.98 -6.24 -30.38
C ASP A 519 -22.11 -5.24 -31.20
N GLY A 520 -20.82 -5.53 -31.37
CA GLY A 520 -19.88 -4.68 -32.11
C GLY A 520 -20.06 -4.71 -33.62
N LEU A 521 -20.80 -5.68 -34.15
CA LEU A 521 -21.16 -5.76 -35.57
C LEU A 521 -22.39 -4.93 -35.91
N ASN A 522 -23.18 -4.54 -34.89
CA ASN A 522 -24.53 -3.98 -35.06
C ASN A 522 -25.46 -4.96 -35.83
N GLU A 523 -25.24 -6.27 -35.68
CA GLU A 523 -25.97 -7.31 -36.42
C GLU A 523 -27.47 -7.28 -36.10
N ALA A 524 -27.82 -7.17 -34.82
CA ALA A 524 -29.21 -7.19 -34.36
C ALA A 524 -29.80 -5.78 -34.13
N GLY A 525 -29.01 -4.73 -34.36
CA GLY A 525 -29.40 -3.33 -34.23
C GLY A 525 -28.24 -2.42 -33.80
N PHE A 526 -28.45 -1.10 -33.90
CA PHE A 526 -27.53 -0.10 -33.36
C PHE A 526 -27.70 0.08 -31.84
N LEU A 527 -26.78 0.84 -31.24
CA LEU A 527 -26.73 1.13 -29.81
C LEU A 527 -28.07 1.53 -29.19
N GLU A 528 -28.83 2.42 -29.84
CA GLU A 528 -30.11 2.90 -29.34
C GLU A 528 -31.15 1.79 -29.18
N HIS A 529 -31.07 0.74 -30.00
CA HIS A 529 -31.93 -0.43 -29.89
C HIS A 529 -31.54 -1.27 -28.67
N THR A 530 -30.24 -1.56 -28.51
CA THR A 530 -29.68 -2.22 -27.32
C THR A 530 -30.02 -1.48 -26.04
N ALA A 531 -29.81 -0.15 -26.01
CA ALA A 531 -30.09 0.69 -24.86
C ALA A 531 -31.59 0.75 -24.52
N ALA A 532 -32.47 0.77 -25.52
CA ALA A 532 -33.93 0.72 -25.30
C ALA A 532 -34.36 -0.59 -24.61
N ILE A 533 -33.66 -1.69 -24.84
CA ILE A 533 -33.96 -3.00 -24.24
C ILE A 533 -33.55 -3.03 -22.76
N PHE A 534 -32.63 -2.18 -22.31
CA PHE A 534 -32.31 -2.11 -20.88
C PHE A 534 -33.53 -1.72 -20.04
N LYS A 535 -34.50 -0.98 -20.60
CA LYS A 535 -35.77 -0.60 -19.93
C LYS A 535 -35.55 0.03 -18.54
N GLY A 536 -34.45 0.78 -18.37
CA GLY A 536 -34.07 1.44 -17.12
C GLY A 536 -33.44 0.53 -16.05
N ARG A 537 -33.23 -0.76 -16.34
CA ARG A 537 -32.64 -1.73 -15.40
C ARG A 537 -31.13 -1.56 -15.29
N SER A 538 -30.58 -1.85 -14.11
CA SER A 538 -29.14 -1.74 -13.85
C SER A 538 -28.34 -2.69 -14.75
N ILE A 539 -27.28 -2.19 -15.39
CA ILE A 539 -26.40 -3.00 -16.22
C ILE A 539 -24.96 -2.50 -16.14
N HIS A 540 -24.01 -3.42 -15.97
CA HIS A 540 -22.59 -3.12 -15.98
C HIS A 540 -22.05 -3.29 -17.39
N VAL A 541 -21.72 -2.18 -18.03
CA VAL A 541 -21.16 -2.15 -19.37
C VAL A 541 -19.65 -2.19 -19.27
N TYR A 542 -19.04 -3.26 -19.77
CA TYR A 542 -17.59 -3.40 -19.84
C TYR A 542 -16.98 -2.58 -20.98
N HIS A 543 -15.70 -2.23 -20.83
CA HIS A 543 -14.85 -1.55 -21.83
C HIS A 543 -15.67 -0.61 -22.72
N VAL A 544 -16.30 0.37 -22.05
CA VAL A 544 -17.33 1.23 -22.65
C VAL A 544 -16.76 2.17 -23.71
N GLU A 545 -15.43 2.33 -23.78
CA GLU A 545 -14.77 3.02 -24.89
C GLU A 545 -14.91 2.27 -26.22
N GLY A 546 -15.10 0.95 -26.13
CA GLY A 546 -15.42 0.05 -27.23
C GLY A 546 -14.23 -0.50 -28.00
N ALA A 547 -12.99 -0.32 -27.54
CA ALA A 547 -11.82 -0.99 -28.14
C ALA A 547 -11.78 -2.45 -27.72
N GLY A 548 -12.06 -2.73 -26.43
CA GLY A 548 -12.29 -4.08 -25.90
C GLY A 548 -13.51 -4.75 -26.53
N GLY A 549 -14.51 -3.96 -26.96
CA GLY A 549 -15.61 -4.36 -27.84
C GLY A 549 -16.96 -3.73 -27.53
N GLY A 550 -17.88 -3.85 -28.47
CA GLY A 550 -19.20 -3.22 -28.40
C GLY A 550 -19.53 -2.40 -29.64
N HIS A 551 -20.78 -1.91 -29.71
CA HIS A 551 -21.35 -1.21 -30.88
C HIS A 551 -20.37 -0.20 -31.48
N ALA A 552 -19.91 -0.47 -32.71
CA ALA A 552 -19.01 0.41 -33.42
C ALA A 552 -19.81 1.50 -34.17
N PRO A 553 -19.42 2.79 -34.07
CA PRO A 553 -18.29 3.32 -33.30
C PRO A 553 -18.67 3.90 -31.93
N ASP A 554 -19.92 3.81 -31.50
CA ASP A 554 -20.51 4.76 -30.54
C ASP A 554 -20.99 4.17 -29.20
N VAL A 555 -20.62 2.94 -28.85
CA VAL A 555 -20.93 2.30 -27.56
C VAL A 555 -20.62 3.19 -26.34
N ILE A 556 -19.62 4.08 -26.45
CA ILE A 556 -19.26 5.08 -25.43
C ILE A 556 -20.41 6.01 -25.02
N LYS A 557 -21.43 6.19 -25.87
CA LYS A 557 -22.65 6.94 -25.50
C LYS A 557 -23.43 6.30 -24.34
N LEU A 558 -23.22 5.02 -24.03
CA LEU A 558 -23.84 4.37 -22.87
C LEU A 558 -23.46 5.02 -21.55
N VAL A 559 -22.33 5.73 -21.49
CA VAL A 559 -21.92 6.55 -20.33
C VAL A 559 -22.98 7.58 -19.94
N ALA A 560 -23.83 8.03 -20.88
CA ALA A 560 -24.87 9.02 -20.59
C ALA A 560 -26.15 8.44 -19.96
N TYR A 561 -26.26 7.11 -19.83
CA TYR A 561 -27.49 6.46 -19.36
C TYR A 561 -27.44 6.24 -17.83
N PRO A 562 -28.47 6.68 -17.08
CA PRO A 562 -28.43 6.68 -15.62
C PRO A 562 -28.44 5.28 -14.99
N ASN A 563 -28.90 4.26 -15.72
CA ASN A 563 -28.95 2.87 -15.30
C ASN A 563 -27.72 2.06 -15.74
N VAL A 564 -26.75 2.69 -16.41
CA VAL A 564 -25.51 2.06 -16.83
C VAL A 564 -24.42 2.29 -15.79
N LEU A 565 -23.71 1.23 -15.44
CA LEU A 565 -22.51 1.24 -14.60
C LEU A 565 -21.29 1.01 -15.51
N PRO A 566 -20.67 2.07 -16.06
CA PRO A 566 -19.64 1.94 -17.08
C PRO A 566 -18.26 1.62 -16.49
N SER A 567 -17.56 0.67 -17.10
CA SER A 567 -16.15 0.38 -16.82
C SER A 567 -15.26 0.45 -18.07
N SER A 568 -13.97 0.62 -17.84
CA SER A 568 -12.89 0.55 -18.81
C SER A 568 -11.94 -0.60 -18.52
N THR A 569 -11.11 -0.94 -19.50
CA THR A 569 -10.08 -1.98 -19.36
C THR A 569 -8.68 -1.40 -19.52
N THR A 570 -7.68 -2.09 -18.97
CA THR A 570 -6.33 -1.54 -18.80
C THR A 570 -5.58 -1.07 -20.06
N PRO A 571 -5.66 -1.72 -21.24
CA PRO A 571 -4.70 -1.41 -22.30
C PRO A 571 -4.88 -0.05 -22.96
N THR A 572 -6.10 0.49 -22.99
CA THR A 572 -6.36 1.83 -23.53
C THR A 572 -5.95 2.94 -22.55
N MET A 573 -5.65 2.58 -21.29
CA MET A 573 -5.54 3.53 -20.19
C MET A 573 -4.09 3.81 -19.73
N PRO A 574 -3.62 5.06 -19.80
CA PRO A 574 -4.18 6.17 -20.58
C PRO A 574 -3.85 6.07 -22.07
N PHE A 575 -4.47 6.93 -22.88
CA PHE A 575 -4.12 7.04 -24.29
C PHE A 575 -2.66 7.51 -24.47
N THR A 576 -1.84 6.76 -25.22
CA THR A 576 -0.43 7.06 -25.48
C THR A 576 -0.07 6.87 -26.96
N THR A 577 1.17 7.23 -27.32
CA THR A 577 1.67 7.16 -28.70
C THR A 577 1.62 5.76 -29.33
N ASN A 578 1.66 4.70 -28.53
CA ASN A 578 1.66 3.31 -29.04
C ASN A 578 0.29 2.63 -28.91
N THR A 579 -0.71 3.31 -28.33
CA THR A 579 -1.98 2.67 -27.98
C THR A 579 -2.70 2.14 -29.22
N ILE A 580 -2.81 2.93 -30.29
CA ILE A 580 -3.53 2.51 -31.50
C ILE A 580 -2.86 1.33 -32.19
N ASP A 581 -1.54 1.43 -32.42
CA ASP A 581 -0.79 0.38 -33.11
C ASP A 581 -0.82 -0.94 -32.33
N GLU A 582 -0.67 -0.90 -31.00
CA GLU A 582 -0.81 -2.09 -30.16
C GLU A 582 -2.22 -2.69 -30.26
N HIS A 583 -3.26 -1.87 -30.23
CA HIS A 583 -4.65 -2.35 -30.17
C HIS A 583 -5.14 -2.95 -31.48
N ILE A 584 -4.73 -2.41 -32.63
CA ILE A 584 -5.06 -2.99 -33.93
C ILE A 584 -4.51 -4.42 -34.01
N ASP A 585 -3.27 -4.63 -33.58
CA ASP A 585 -2.59 -5.92 -33.62
C ASP A 585 -3.15 -6.90 -32.58
N MET A 586 -3.43 -6.40 -31.37
CA MET A 586 -4.04 -7.18 -30.31
C MET A 586 -5.45 -7.65 -30.70
N ALA A 587 -6.30 -6.74 -31.18
CA ALA A 587 -7.66 -7.08 -31.61
C ALA A 587 -7.67 -8.06 -32.78
N ALA A 588 -6.77 -7.89 -33.75
CA ALA A 588 -6.64 -8.84 -34.86
C ALA A 588 -6.33 -10.26 -34.36
N ASN A 589 -5.42 -10.39 -33.39
CA ASN A 589 -5.05 -11.70 -32.82
C ASN A 589 -6.17 -12.30 -31.95
N CYS A 590 -6.80 -11.49 -31.08
CA CYS A 590 -7.86 -11.95 -30.19
C CYS A 590 -9.09 -12.44 -30.95
N HIS A 591 -9.47 -11.73 -32.02
CA HIS A 591 -10.64 -12.04 -32.85
C HIS A 591 -10.33 -12.92 -34.07
N ARG A 592 -9.06 -13.33 -34.25
CA ARG A 592 -8.57 -14.12 -35.40
C ARG A 592 -8.89 -13.48 -36.76
N LEU A 593 -8.79 -12.16 -36.83
CA LEU A 593 -9.05 -11.37 -38.02
C LEU A 593 -7.76 -11.22 -38.84
N SER A 594 -7.89 -11.23 -40.17
CA SER A 594 -6.76 -11.03 -41.08
C SER A 594 -6.67 -9.58 -41.53
N LYS A 595 -5.53 -8.93 -41.30
CA LYS A 595 -5.27 -7.58 -41.85
C LYS A 595 -5.21 -7.56 -43.39
N ASP A 596 -4.99 -8.72 -44.01
CA ASP A 596 -4.96 -8.86 -45.47
C ASP A 596 -6.37 -9.02 -46.06
N ASN A 597 -7.38 -9.33 -45.23
CA ASN A 597 -8.77 -9.32 -45.64
C ASN A 597 -9.33 -7.89 -45.50
N PRO A 598 -9.86 -7.28 -46.58
CA PRO A 598 -10.38 -5.92 -46.53
C PRO A 598 -11.52 -5.70 -45.53
N ASP A 599 -12.40 -6.69 -45.35
CA ASP A 599 -13.55 -6.60 -44.46
C ASP A 599 -13.10 -6.65 -42.99
N ASP A 600 -12.21 -7.58 -42.66
CA ASP A 600 -11.57 -7.71 -41.34
C ASP A 600 -10.77 -6.44 -40.99
N ALA A 601 -9.98 -5.93 -41.93
CA ALA A 601 -9.21 -4.69 -41.74
C ALA A 601 -10.11 -3.47 -41.56
N SER A 602 -11.24 -3.41 -42.27
CA SER A 602 -12.26 -2.37 -42.10
C SER A 602 -12.90 -2.45 -40.71
N PHE A 603 -13.28 -3.66 -40.27
CA PHE A 603 -13.83 -3.89 -38.93
C PHE A 603 -12.85 -3.47 -37.82
N LEU A 604 -11.58 -3.86 -37.92
CA LEU A 604 -10.55 -3.47 -36.95
C LEU A 604 -10.41 -1.94 -36.83
N LYS A 605 -10.44 -1.22 -37.96
CA LYS A 605 -10.39 0.24 -37.98
C LYS A 605 -11.64 0.88 -37.38
N ASN A 606 -12.80 0.27 -37.56
CA ASN A 606 -14.04 0.76 -36.95
C ASN A 606 -14.09 0.48 -35.44
N ARG A 607 -13.40 -0.55 -34.95
CA ARG A 607 -13.32 -0.93 -33.53
C ARG A 607 -12.26 -0.13 -32.76
N ILE A 608 -11.06 0.04 -33.30
CA ILE A 608 -9.94 0.72 -32.63
C ILE A 608 -9.86 2.17 -33.10
N ARG A 609 -10.29 3.09 -32.23
CA ARG A 609 -10.51 4.51 -32.59
C ARG A 609 -9.75 5.43 -31.66
N GLU A 610 -8.94 6.32 -32.23
CA GLU A 610 -8.19 7.33 -31.48
C GLU A 610 -9.12 8.26 -30.72
N GLU A 611 -10.23 8.65 -31.32
CA GLU A 611 -11.16 9.64 -30.77
C GLU A 611 -11.87 9.11 -29.52
N THR A 612 -12.35 7.87 -29.53
CA THR A 612 -13.06 7.31 -28.37
C THR A 612 -12.11 6.92 -27.25
N ILE A 613 -10.91 6.42 -27.57
CA ILE A 613 -9.86 6.13 -26.57
C ILE A 613 -9.34 7.44 -25.94
N SER A 614 -9.18 8.53 -26.71
CA SER A 614 -8.83 9.83 -26.13
C SER A 614 -9.98 10.42 -25.30
N ALA A 615 -11.24 10.18 -25.68
CA ALA A 615 -12.40 10.64 -24.91
C ALA A 615 -12.53 9.87 -23.59
N GLU A 616 -12.18 8.58 -23.57
CA GLU A 616 -12.17 7.73 -22.37
C GLU A 616 -11.35 8.35 -21.23
N ASP A 617 -10.15 8.86 -21.51
CA ASP A 617 -9.32 9.57 -20.52
C ASP A 617 -10.07 10.74 -19.86
N ILE A 618 -10.81 11.51 -20.67
CA ILE A 618 -11.56 12.68 -20.20
C ILE A 618 -12.77 12.24 -19.37
N LEU A 619 -13.50 11.22 -19.84
CA LEU A 619 -14.67 10.68 -19.18
C LEU A 619 -14.33 10.03 -17.83
N HIS A 620 -13.15 9.40 -17.71
CA HIS A 620 -12.64 8.98 -16.40
C HIS A 620 -12.43 10.16 -15.47
N ASP A 621 -11.76 11.21 -15.94
CA ASP A 621 -11.36 12.33 -15.10
C ASP A 621 -12.56 13.16 -14.63
N ILE A 622 -13.63 13.29 -15.42
CA ILE A 622 -14.87 13.95 -14.98
C ILE A 622 -15.79 13.02 -14.17
N GLY A 623 -15.45 11.74 -14.04
CA GLY A 623 -16.22 10.75 -13.26
C GLY A 623 -17.42 10.15 -14.00
N ALA A 624 -17.47 10.25 -15.33
CA ALA A 624 -18.52 9.66 -16.14
C ALA A 624 -18.30 8.15 -16.38
N ILE A 625 -17.03 7.71 -16.45
CA ILE A 625 -16.70 6.28 -16.34
C ILE A 625 -16.37 5.96 -14.89
N SER A 626 -17.02 4.94 -14.34
CA SER A 626 -17.07 4.70 -12.90
C SER A 626 -16.05 3.67 -12.42
N ILE A 627 -15.60 2.77 -13.29
CA ILE A 627 -14.78 1.60 -12.90
C ILE A 627 -13.57 1.42 -13.83
N MET A 628 -12.45 1.00 -13.25
CA MET A 628 -11.29 0.46 -13.96
C MET A 628 -11.21 -1.04 -13.71
N SER A 629 -10.98 -1.84 -14.75
CA SER A 629 -10.85 -3.29 -14.68
C SER A 629 -9.73 -3.80 -15.60
N SER A 630 -9.33 -5.06 -15.50
CA SER A 630 -8.21 -5.55 -16.33
C SER A 630 -8.61 -5.91 -17.75
N ASP A 631 -9.50 -6.89 -17.91
CA ASP A 631 -9.66 -7.78 -19.08
C ASP A 631 -8.53 -8.83 -19.20
N SER A 632 -8.14 -9.39 -18.06
CA SER A 632 -6.88 -10.12 -17.88
C SER A 632 -6.62 -11.20 -18.95
N GLN A 633 -5.55 -11.05 -19.74
CA GLN A 633 -5.14 -11.96 -20.82
C GLN A 633 -6.16 -12.10 -21.98
N ALA A 634 -7.19 -11.25 -22.05
CA ALA A 634 -8.20 -11.24 -23.10
C ALA A 634 -8.43 -9.81 -23.65
N MET A 635 -7.32 -9.10 -23.94
CA MET A 635 -7.24 -7.65 -24.18
C MET A 635 -7.08 -6.82 -22.90
N GLY A 636 -6.29 -7.34 -21.94
CA GLY A 636 -6.06 -6.67 -20.65
C GLY A 636 -4.96 -7.29 -19.81
N ARG A 637 -4.51 -6.56 -18.79
CA ARG A 637 -3.36 -6.91 -17.93
C ARG A 637 -3.81 -6.94 -16.46
N SER A 638 -3.74 -8.12 -15.83
CA SER A 638 -4.27 -8.36 -14.48
C SER A 638 -3.63 -7.49 -13.39
N ALA A 639 -2.33 -7.20 -13.51
CA ALA A 639 -1.57 -6.47 -12.50
C ALA A 639 -1.51 -4.95 -12.74
N GLU A 640 -2.18 -4.42 -13.77
CA GLU A 640 -2.03 -3.02 -14.17
C GLU A 640 -3.26 -2.16 -13.87
N VAL A 641 -4.34 -2.71 -13.27
CA VAL A 641 -5.57 -1.95 -12.93
C VAL A 641 -5.24 -0.69 -12.12
N LEU A 642 -4.44 -0.84 -11.06
CA LEU A 642 -4.05 0.28 -10.19
C LEU A 642 -3.12 1.25 -10.93
N THR A 643 -2.07 0.74 -11.58
CA THR A 643 -1.09 1.58 -12.28
C THR A 643 -1.72 2.39 -13.43
N CYS A 644 -2.59 1.78 -14.24
CA CYS A 644 -3.33 2.46 -15.30
C CYS A 644 -4.26 3.53 -14.73
N THR A 645 -4.96 3.24 -13.62
CA THR A 645 -5.79 4.24 -12.92
C THR A 645 -4.97 5.49 -12.55
N TRP A 646 -3.82 5.30 -11.91
CA TRP A 646 -3.00 6.42 -11.44
C TRP A 646 -2.29 7.16 -12.57
N LYS A 647 -1.89 6.46 -13.64
CA LYS A 647 -1.36 7.09 -14.87
C LYS A 647 -2.42 7.92 -15.59
N ALA A 648 -3.67 7.47 -15.61
CA ALA A 648 -4.78 8.22 -16.19
C ALA A 648 -5.09 9.49 -15.40
N ALA A 649 -5.12 9.42 -14.06
CA ALA A 649 -5.25 10.58 -13.19
C ALA A 649 -4.08 11.57 -13.38
N HIS A 650 -2.85 11.06 -13.43
CA HIS A 650 -1.65 11.86 -13.66
C HIS A 650 -1.68 12.57 -15.00
N LYS A 651 -1.95 11.86 -16.10
CA LYS A 651 -2.02 12.42 -17.44
C LYS A 651 -3.06 13.54 -17.51
N ASN A 652 -4.27 13.30 -16.98
CA ASN A 652 -5.32 14.30 -16.97
C ASN A 652 -4.93 15.53 -16.15
N LYS A 653 -4.26 15.36 -15.00
CA LYS A 653 -3.71 16.51 -14.26
C LYS A 653 -2.73 17.32 -15.09
N VAL A 654 -1.76 16.67 -15.73
CA VAL A 654 -0.73 17.35 -16.52
C VAL A 654 -1.32 18.10 -17.70
N GLN A 655 -2.31 17.52 -18.37
CA GLN A 655 -2.91 18.10 -19.58
C GLN A 655 -4.02 19.11 -19.31
N ARG A 656 -4.82 18.90 -18.25
CA ARG A 656 -6.05 19.66 -17.99
C ARG A 656 -5.99 20.51 -16.72
N GLY A 657 -4.92 20.38 -15.92
CA GLY A 657 -4.77 21.06 -14.65
C GLY A 657 -5.61 20.42 -13.52
N PRO A 658 -5.77 21.13 -12.39
CA PRO A 658 -6.61 20.67 -11.28
C PRO A 658 -8.09 20.59 -11.69
N LEU A 659 -8.82 19.67 -11.06
CA LEU A 659 -10.28 19.64 -11.15
C LEU A 659 -10.88 20.89 -10.50
N ASP A 660 -12.13 21.22 -10.82
CA ASP A 660 -12.83 22.38 -10.23
C ASP A 660 -12.88 22.29 -8.70
N GLU A 661 -13.08 21.08 -8.17
CA GLU A 661 -13.13 20.78 -6.74
C GLU A 661 -11.75 20.87 -6.05
N ASP A 662 -10.66 20.77 -6.82
CA ASP A 662 -9.27 20.83 -6.33
C ASP A 662 -8.61 22.20 -6.55
N LYS A 663 -9.28 23.12 -7.26
CA LYS A 663 -8.76 24.48 -7.51
C LYS A 663 -8.42 25.19 -6.21
N ASP A 664 -7.27 25.85 -6.20
CA ASP A 664 -6.73 26.64 -5.09
C ASP A 664 -6.50 25.87 -3.77
N THR A 665 -6.68 24.54 -3.75
CA THR A 665 -6.45 23.73 -2.54
C THR A 665 -4.97 23.39 -2.30
N GLY A 666 -4.15 23.52 -3.34
CA GLY A 666 -2.74 23.12 -3.37
C GLY A 666 -2.50 21.59 -3.44
N ALA A 667 -3.55 20.80 -3.65
CA ALA A 667 -3.56 19.35 -3.69
C ALA A 667 -4.59 18.81 -4.71
N ASP A 668 -4.63 17.49 -4.89
CA ASP A 668 -5.49 16.77 -5.84
C ASP A 668 -6.41 15.78 -5.12
N ASN A 669 -6.82 16.10 -3.89
CA ASN A 669 -7.57 15.19 -3.04
C ASN A 669 -8.86 14.70 -3.72
N PHE A 670 -9.60 15.59 -4.38
CA PHE A 670 -10.85 15.22 -5.03
C PHE A 670 -10.58 14.28 -6.21
N ARG A 671 -9.60 14.60 -7.08
CA ARG A 671 -9.18 13.70 -8.17
C ARG A 671 -8.75 12.35 -7.62
N VAL A 672 -7.92 12.31 -6.58
CA VAL A 672 -7.43 11.06 -5.99
C VAL A 672 -8.59 10.23 -5.42
N LYS A 673 -9.54 10.84 -4.70
CA LYS A 673 -10.75 10.16 -4.19
C LYS A 673 -11.63 9.64 -5.33
N ARG A 674 -11.79 10.41 -6.41
CA ARG A 674 -12.50 9.98 -7.63
C ARG A 674 -11.82 8.76 -8.26
N PHE A 675 -10.50 8.77 -8.41
CA PHE A 675 -9.80 7.68 -9.09
C PHE A 675 -9.62 6.41 -8.24
N ILE A 676 -9.37 6.53 -6.93
CA ILE A 676 -9.29 5.34 -6.06
C ILE A 676 -10.63 4.59 -6.03
N SER A 677 -11.76 5.32 -6.04
CA SER A 677 -13.09 4.72 -6.07
C SER A 677 -13.33 3.78 -7.25
N LYS A 678 -12.64 4.01 -8.38
CA LYS A 678 -12.80 3.26 -9.63
C LYS A 678 -12.34 1.80 -9.55
N TYR A 679 -11.45 1.48 -8.63
CA TYR A 679 -10.97 0.11 -8.44
C TYR A 679 -11.20 -0.41 -7.01
N THR A 680 -11.87 0.35 -6.13
CA THR A 680 -12.19 -0.07 -4.76
C THR A 680 -13.72 -0.14 -4.57
N ILE A 681 -14.36 0.98 -4.23
CA ILE A 681 -15.76 0.98 -3.80
C ILE A 681 -16.76 0.85 -4.96
N ASN A 682 -16.50 1.45 -6.13
CA ASN A 682 -17.43 1.38 -7.26
C ASN A 682 -17.57 -0.05 -7.80
N PRO A 683 -16.49 -0.82 -8.00
CA PRO A 683 -16.60 -2.24 -8.29
C PRO A 683 -17.38 -3.01 -7.21
N ALA A 684 -17.13 -2.73 -5.93
CA ALA A 684 -17.82 -3.43 -4.84
C ALA A 684 -19.34 -3.14 -4.83
N ILE A 685 -19.74 -1.88 -5.03
CA ILE A 685 -21.15 -1.48 -5.14
C ILE A 685 -21.80 -2.14 -6.35
N THR A 686 -21.14 -2.08 -7.51
CA THR A 686 -21.65 -2.63 -8.77
C THR A 686 -21.87 -4.13 -8.71
N GLN A 687 -21.09 -4.84 -7.88
CA GLN A 687 -21.21 -6.30 -7.71
C GLN A 687 -22.01 -6.72 -6.47
N GLY A 688 -22.57 -5.78 -5.70
CA GLY A 688 -23.38 -6.11 -4.51
C GLY A 688 -22.59 -6.55 -3.27
N ILE A 689 -21.28 -6.28 -3.21
CA ILE A 689 -20.38 -6.74 -2.12
C ILE A 689 -19.77 -5.61 -1.29
N SER A 690 -20.26 -4.38 -1.45
CA SER A 690 -19.74 -3.18 -0.76
C SER A 690 -19.89 -3.22 0.76
N HIS A 691 -20.73 -4.11 1.30
CA HIS A 691 -20.84 -4.36 2.73
C HIS A 691 -19.63 -5.11 3.31
N ALA A 692 -18.87 -5.84 2.48
CA ALA A 692 -17.76 -6.68 2.91
C ALA A 692 -16.38 -6.07 2.59
N VAL A 693 -16.23 -5.41 1.42
CA VAL A 693 -14.94 -4.92 0.90
C VAL A 693 -15.09 -3.58 0.17
N GLY A 694 -13.99 -3.06 -0.37
CA GLY A 694 -13.99 -1.91 -1.29
C GLY A 694 -13.67 -0.57 -0.65
N SER A 695 -13.45 -0.51 0.67
CA SER A 695 -13.00 0.70 1.36
C SER A 695 -12.48 0.39 2.76
N ILE A 696 -11.79 1.36 3.35
CA ILE A 696 -11.30 1.29 4.73
C ILE A 696 -12.39 1.87 5.65
N GLU A 697 -13.33 1.03 6.06
CA GLU A 697 -14.44 1.38 6.94
C GLU A 697 -14.66 0.28 7.99
N ALA A 698 -15.08 0.66 9.21
CA ALA A 698 -15.36 -0.31 10.26
C ALA A 698 -16.47 -1.29 9.84
N GLY A 699 -16.31 -2.57 10.21
CA GLY A 699 -17.19 -3.68 9.85
C GLY A 699 -16.81 -4.40 8.55
N LYS A 700 -15.96 -3.81 7.70
CA LYS A 700 -15.47 -4.46 6.47
C LYS A 700 -14.27 -5.36 6.75
N LEU A 701 -13.98 -6.28 5.84
CA LEU A 701 -12.78 -7.12 5.90
C LEU A 701 -11.52 -6.25 5.88
N ALA A 702 -10.52 -6.62 6.66
CA ALA A 702 -9.22 -5.98 6.67
C ALA A 702 -8.35 -6.40 5.47
N ASP A 703 -8.88 -6.19 4.27
CA ASP A 703 -8.18 -6.35 3.00
C ASP A 703 -7.49 -5.03 2.65
N LEU A 704 -6.24 -4.91 3.09
CA LEU A 704 -5.49 -3.65 3.12
C LEU A 704 -4.20 -3.77 2.34
N VAL A 705 -3.79 -2.68 1.71
CA VAL A 705 -2.52 -2.59 0.97
C VAL A 705 -1.71 -1.45 1.55
N ILE A 706 -0.47 -1.76 1.92
CA ILE A 706 0.48 -0.82 2.50
C ILE A 706 1.52 -0.47 1.42
N TRP A 707 1.76 0.82 1.26
CA TRP A 707 2.59 1.38 0.21
C TRP A 707 3.72 2.23 0.81
N ASP A 708 4.92 2.05 0.27
CA ASP A 708 5.88 3.15 0.27
C ASP A 708 5.34 4.28 -0.62
N PRO A 709 5.32 5.55 -0.16
CA PRO A 709 4.80 6.66 -0.97
C PRO A 709 5.48 6.78 -2.34
N ALA A 710 6.75 6.39 -2.43
CA ALA A 710 7.52 6.38 -3.68
C ALA A 710 7.08 5.30 -4.69
N GLU A 711 6.45 4.23 -4.23
CA GLU A 711 5.98 3.09 -5.02
C GLU A 711 4.44 2.99 -5.06
N PHE A 712 3.76 4.05 -4.60
CA PHE A 712 2.30 4.10 -4.56
C PHE A 712 1.70 3.88 -5.96
N GLY A 713 0.78 2.93 -6.06
CA GLY A 713 0.09 2.60 -7.32
C GLY A 713 0.89 1.73 -8.30
N THR A 714 2.13 1.36 -7.96
CA THR A 714 2.99 0.48 -8.77
C THR A 714 3.32 -0.82 -8.06
N LYS A 715 3.94 -0.74 -6.87
CA LYS A 715 4.43 -1.92 -6.13
C LYS A 715 4.11 -1.78 -4.64
N PRO A 716 3.13 -2.52 -4.13
CA PRO A 716 2.86 -2.58 -2.70
C PRO A 716 4.08 -3.01 -1.90
N PHE A 717 4.20 -2.47 -0.69
CA PHE A 717 5.11 -2.95 0.33
C PHE A 717 4.57 -4.23 0.98
N GLN A 718 3.29 -4.22 1.37
CA GLN A 718 2.58 -5.37 1.95
C GLN A 718 1.12 -5.40 1.48
N VAL A 719 0.56 -6.61 1.36
CA VAL A 719 -0.84 -6.87 1.05
C VAL A 719 -1.41 -7.81 2.10
N LEU A 720 -2.47 -7.39 2.77
CA LEU A 720 -3.15 -8.10 3.84
C LEU A 720 -4.49 -8.64 3.32
N LYS A 721 -4.83 -9.85 3.73
CA LYS A 721 -6.18 -10.42 3.60
C LYS A 721 -6.71 -10.69 4.98
N LYS A 722 -7.87 -10.11 5.32
CA LYS A 722 -8.46 -10.18 6.66
C LYS A 722 -7.43 -9.91 7.78
N GLY A 723 -6.61 -8.87 7.62
CA GLY A 723 -5.61 -8.49 8.61
C GLY A 723 -4.34 -9.34 8.63
N PHE A 724 -4.23 -10.39 7.80
CA PHE A 724 -3.06 -11.26 7.79
C PHE A 724 -2.21 -11.02 6.55
N ILE A 725 -0.90 -10.83 6.73
CA ILE A 725 0.02 -10.52 5.63
C ILE A 725 0.08 -11.72 4.68
N THR A 726 -0.33 -11.47 3.44
CA THR A 726 -0.46 -12.49 2.40
C THR A 726 0.61 -12.33 1.33
N TYR A 727 0.99 -11.09 1.00
CA TYR A 727 2.13 -10.79 0.12
C TYR A 727 2.95 -9.63 0.68
N ALA A 728 4.26 -9.64 0.47
CA ALA A 728 5.14 -8.56 0.91
C ALA A 728 6.41 -8.45 0.05
N GLN A 729 6.99 -7.26 -0.03
CA GLN A 729 8.38 -7.09 -0.46
C GLN A 729 9.28 -7.70 0.60
N MET A 730 10.08 -8.69 0.21
CA MET A 730 10.92 -9.44 1.12
C MET A 730 12.24 -9.81 0.46
N GLY A 731 13.33 -9.57 1.20
CA GLY A 731 14.70 -9.84 0.80
C GLY A 731 15.09 -11.32 0.74
N ASP A 732 16.39 -11.58 0.80
CA ASP A 732 16.99 -12.90 0.95
C ASP A 732 16.45 -13.60 2.21
N PRO A 733 15.75 -14.75 2.09
CA PRO A 733 15.22 -15.48 3.24
C PRO A 733 16.29 -16.00 4.22
N ASN A 734 17.57 -16.06 3.81
CA ASN A 734 18.69 -16.40 4.67
C ASN A 734 19.40 -15.16 5.26
N GLY A 735 18.99 -13.95 4.88
CA GLY A 735 19.61 -12.71 5.37
C GLY A 735 19.50 -12.56 6.89
N ALA A 736 20.46 -11.87 7.49
CA ALA A 736 20.44 -11.52 8.91
C ALA A 736 19.27 -10.59 9.28
N VAL A 737 18.73 -9.88 8.28
CA VAL A 737 17.56 -9.01 8.36
C VAL A 737 16.73 -9.13 7.08
N ALA A 738 15.49 -8.64 7.11
CA ALA A 738 14.48 -8.90 6.07
C ALA A 738 14.68 -8.11 4.76
N ASP A 739 15.50 -7.07 4.76
CA ASP A 739 15.70 -6.12 3.66
C ASP A 739 17.00 -6.33 2.86
N VAL A 740 17.65 -7.49 3.03
CA VAL A 740 18.82 -7.88 2.24
C VAL A 740 18.42 -8.21 0.80
N GLU A 741 19.10 -7.64 -0.19
CA GLU A 741 18.84 -7.93 -1.60
C GLU A 741 19.04 -9.43 -1.94
N PRO A 742 18.18 -10.04 -2.78
CA PRO A 742 17.16 -9.40 -3.62
C PRO A 742 15.83 -9.16 -2.91
N LEU A 743 15.35 -7.92 -2.93
CA LEU A 743 13.98 -7.54 -2.55
C LEU A 743 13.00 -7.86 -3.69
N ILE A 744 12.12 -8.82 -3.47
CA ILE A 744 11.06 -9.19 -4.42
C ILE A 744 9.71 -9.37 -3.71
N SER A 745 8.63 -9.29 -4.48
CA SER A 745 7.28 -9.58 -3.97
C SER A 745 7.13 -11.09 -3.75
N ARG A 746 6.85 -11.52 -2.53
CA ARG A 746 6.78 -12.94 -2.14
C ARG A 746 5.44 -13.28 -1.47
N PRO A 747 4.93 -14.51 -1.69
CA PRO A 747 3.85 -15.04 -0.86
C PRO A 747 4.32 -15.20 0.58
N MET A 748 3.49 -14.77 1.52
CA MET A 748 3.72 -14.85 2.96
C MET A 748 2.88 -15.98 3.58
N TYR A 749 2.90 -16.09 4.91
CA TYR A 749 2.16 -17.12 5.63
C TYR A 749 0.66 -17.14 5.32
N GLY A 750 0.04 -16.00 4.95
CA GLY A 750 -1.37 -15.95 4.55
C GLY A 750 -1.71 -16.77 3.31
N VAL A 751 -0.74 -17.08 2.44
CA VAL A 751 -0.95 -18.01 1.32
C VAL A 751 -0.97 -19.47 1.79
N SER A 752 -0.33 -19.76 2.93
CA SER A 752 -0.16 -21.13 3.47
C SER A 752 -1.22 -21.51 4.50
N THR A 753 -2.01 -20.57 5.02
CA THR A 753 -3.11 -20.87 5.94
C THR A 753 -4.21 -21.63 5.21
N ALA A 754 -4.77 -22.67 5.84
CA ALA A 754 -5.80 -23.51 5.23
C ALA A 754 -6.90 -22.65 4.59
N SER A 755 -7.09 -22.84 3.29
CA SER A 755 -7.92 -22.16 2.27
C SER A 755 -9.25 -21.48 2.63
N GLN A 756 -9.77 -21.59 3.86
CA GLN A 756 -11.09 -21.05 4.24
C GLN A 756 -11.04 -19.87 5.22
N SER A 757 -9.94 -19.63 5.94
CA SER A 757 -9.94 -18.55 6.96
C SER A 757 -9.81 -17.15 6.37
N LEU A 758 -9.06 -16.96 5.27
CA LEU A 758 -8.70 -15.64 4.73
C LEU A 758 -9.37 -15.24 3.40
N ILE A 759 -10.06 -16.18 2.76
CA ILE A 759 -10.67 -16.03 1.44
C ILE A 759 -12.19 -15.96 1.59
N GLU A 760 -12.82 -14.94 1.02
CA GLU A 760 -14.27 -14.93 0.81
C GLU A 760 -14.63 -15.34 -0.61
N LYS A 761 -15.64 -16.20 -0.73
CA LYS A 761 -16.29 -16.52 -1.99
C LYS A 761 -17.70 -15.95 -1.94
N PHE A 762 -17.94 -14.95 -2.78
CA PHE A 762 -19.27 -14.36 -2.89
C PHE A 762 -20.14 -15.30 -3.72
N LEU A 763 -21.32 -15.63 -3.20
CA LEU A 763 -22.31 -16.52 -3.80
C LEU A 763 -23.69 -15.86 -3.68
N THR A 764 -24.63 -16.23 -4.56
CA THR A 764 -26.04 -15.80 -4.54
C THR A 764 -26.82 -16.45 -3.42
#